data_AF-A0A6J1WPS0-F1
#
_entry.id   AF-A0A6J1WPS0-F1
#
_cell.length_a   1.000
_cell.length_b   1.000
_cell.length_c   1.000
_cell.angle_alpha   90.00
_cell.angle_beta   90.00
_cell.angle_gamma   90.00
#
_symmetry.space_group_name_H-M   'P 1'
#
loop_
_entity.id
_entity.type
_entity.pdbx_description
1 polymer ?
#
loop_
_entity_poly.entity_id
_entity_poly.type
_entity_poly.pdbx_seq_one_letter_code
_entity_poly.pdbx_strand_id
1 'polypeptide(L)'
;MDSRAAKLALARKKLKDHQVKKNVSSQKEEAVMITEFDIPQDNLQSVIQNNEPDPNINSHSYNMEEIQHIHNVIESHNLNQNVQTLEPDVNVTEILISQKRNLEMQVDEQQKKLNELENKYTLTVQNYNAFQQKYHNLEDEYNVLCNKDKILTEKLLEKDKIITELETIKSTLSDQYNNLSEQLEFTKTMLTAKETENATLHNQLCNVQNQLDVMKLQLQQLTNGTNSEVTIKNDNSLQTEEILQKIAVLEQQLKMSQKEKDQISVHYEHYVNELNQQLKSVMLKNENMSKELQNLSNRETSLIEQISDMEIRLQNYCIKNEDVEKDIKSNTNVEELEKNYSNLQATLEDLKIKYEEIQKKYLASEAKIKQLSEMEDTEHKHDILKLNADIASDKVAAQRATEQNKKLKSDMQNLEEAYVKMSSDKLELTEKLAAEKYLNRELTIKLAEVDEKSKEIHLKLMAKDEEMIRLQTAYRNLEREFEKQSREIQQSEKHCTEPQPIELQNKSDLPENLELNDKENVSACTYNHCSDEQQGSFIEPSNTKSHLTYQNDDAMLKLQERFLKIMEEVADLSDEKHRLEHIIMQLQNETDTICEYVALYQQQRSLLKKRDEERSAQIKIFQEECDKLKNQIEELNNILTTFADDKELSSYFQEESKHKELQKVIKLISHLKNNCLFDPNKNNVDFKNFYPCNCCSGKLIEV
;
A
#
# COMPACT_ATOMS: atom_id res chain seq x y z
N MET A 1 38.61 19.49 25.68
CA MET A 1 37.44 19.34 24.77
C MET A 1 37.85 19.28 23.29
N ASP A 2 39.01 19.83 22.97
CA ASP A 2 39.29 20.54 21.72
C ASP A 2 39.52 19.60 20.53
N SER A 3 40.00 18.37 20.77
CA SER A 3 40.12 17.34 19.74
C SER A 3 38.77 17.04 19.05
N ARG A 4 37.64 17.10 19.77
CA ARG A 4 36.31 16.90 19.18
C ARG A 4 35.88 18.12 18.36
N ALA A 5 36.16 19.34 18.85
CA ALA A 5 35.88 20.58 18.13
C ALA A 5 36.72 20.70 16.84
N ALA A 6 38.01 20.39 16.90
CA ALA A 6 38.92 20.38 15.75
C ALA A 6 38.49 19.37 14.67
N LYS A 7 38.08 18.16 15.06
CA LYS A 7 37.51 17.17 14.14
C LYS A 7 36.20 17.66 13.49
N LEU A 8 35.32 18.31 14.25
CA LEU A 8 34.08 18.88 13.73
C LEU A 8 34.33 20.04 12.74
N ALA A 9 35.32 20.90 13.03
CA ALA A 9 35.73 21.98 12.15
C ALA A 9 36.36 21.45 10.85
N LEU A 10 37.21 20.41 10.93
CA LEU A 10 37.81 19.77 9.75
C LEU A 10 36.75 19.09 8.86
N ALA A 11 35.73 18.47 9.46
CA ALA A 11 34.59 17.89 8.74
C ALA A 11 33.77 18.99 8.03
N ARG A 12 33.42 20.07 8.74
CA ARG A 12 32.71 21.23 8.17
C ARG A 12 33.49 21.89 7.02
N LYS A 13 34.81 21.98 7.12
CA LYS A 13 35.66 22.47 6.03
C LYS A 13 35.57 21.56 4.80
N LYS A 14 35.80 20.25 4.96
CA LYS A 14 35.69 19.28 3.84
C LYS A 14 34.31 19.32 3.15
N LEU A 15 33.24 19.49 3.92
CA LEU A 15 31.87 19.56 3.37
C LEU A 15 31.68 20.84 2.53
N LYS A 16 32.19 21.99 3.01
CA LYS A 16 32.19 23.25 2.24
C LYS A 16 33.06 23.17 0.98
N ASP A 17 34.25 22.58 1.08
CA ASP A 17 35.15 22.36 -0.07
C ASP A 17 34.48 21.45 -1.14
N HIS A 18 33.68 20.47 -0.72
CA HIS A 18 32.91 19.60 -1.61
C HIS A 18 31.71 20.30 -2.28
N GLN A 19 31.03 21.20 -1.56
CA GLN A 19 29.96 22.03 -2.14
C GLN A 19 30.51 23.00 -3.20
N VAL A 20 31.64 23.66 -2.92
CA VAL A 20 32.32 24.53 -3.91
C VAL A 20 32.73 23.72 -5.15
N LYS A 21 33.23 22.49 -4.98
CA LYS A 21 33.54 21.60 -6.11
C LYS A 21 32.33 21.22 -6.97
N LYS A 22 31.15 21.02 -6.35
CA LYS A 22 29.91 20.72 -7.10
C LYS A 22 29.49 21.90 -7.97
N ASN A 23 29.47 23.11 -7.42
CA ASN A 23 29.06 24.32 -8.15
C ASN A 23 29.98 24.66 -9.34
N VAL A 24 31.28 24.34 -9.26
CA VAL A 24 32.23 24.53 -10.38
C VAL A 24 32.01 23.52 -11.51
N SER A 25 31.37 22.37 -11.24
CA SER A 25 31.04 21.38 -12.29
C SER A 25 29.85 21.81 -13.14
N SER A 26 28.83 22.42 -12.53
CA SER A 26 27.57 22.79 -13.19
C SER A 26 27.64 23.97 -14.16
N GLN A 27 28.78 24.68 -14.26
CA GLN A 27 28.95 25.82 -15.17
C GLN A 27 29.72 25.45 -16.45
N LYS A 28 29.80 24.16 -16.81
CA LYS A 28 30.70 23.68 -17.88
C LYS A 28 30.05 22.92 -19.03
N GLU A 29 28.72 22.80 -19.04
CA GLU A 29 27.98 21.97 -20.01
C GLU A 29 27.04 22.79 -20.93
N GLU A 30 26.74 24.06 -20.61
CA GLU A 30 25.83 24.94 -21.40
C GLU A 30 26.48 25.63 -22.62
N ALA A 31 27.61 25.16 -23.14
CA ALA A 31 28.44 25.95 -24.08
C ALA A 31 29.10 25.16 -25.24
N VAL A 32 28.34 24.36 -26.01
CA VAL A 32 28.79 23.85 -27.32
C VAL A 32 27.68 23.94 -28.39
N MET A 33 27.85 24.94 -29.27
CA MET A 33 27.37 25.08 -30.66
C MET A 33 25.87 24.98 -31.03
N ILE A 34 25.37 26.13 -31.51
CA ILE A 34 24.42 26.29 -32.62
C ILE A 34 25.21 26.82 -33.83
N THR A 35 24.96 26.31 -35.04
CA THR A 35 25.09 26.95 -36.39
C THR A 35 24.62 25.90 -37.42
N GLU A 36 23.45 25.98 -38.06
CA GLU A 36 22.98 26.92 -39.12
C GLU A 36 23.47 26.57 -40.54
N PHE A 37 22.52 26.36 -41.48
CA PHE A 37 22.62 26.73 -42.92
C PHE A 37 21.29 26.56 -43.69
N ASP A 38 21.12 27.43 -44.69
CA ASP A 38 20.15 27.53 -45.80
C ASP A 38 19.46 26.25 -46.36
N ILE A 39 18.32 26.31 -47.10
CA ILE A 39 17.14 27.21 -47.23
C ILE A 39 16.22 26.59 -48.35
N PRO A 40 14.93 26.95 -48.57
CA PRO A 40 13.93 27.63 -47.74
C PRO A 40 12.67 26.72 -47.54
N GLN A 41 11.51 27.33 -47.27
CA GLN A 41 10.18 26.81 -47.65
C GLN A 41 9.36 27.93 -48.32
N ASP A 42 8.39 27.57 -49.16
CA ASP A 42 7.30 28.47 -49.54
C ASP A 42 5.94 27.77 -49.44
N ASN A 43 4.90 28.59 -49.38
CA ASN A 43 3.51 28.33 -49.03
C ASN A 43 2.76 27.56 -50.16
N LEU A 44 1.48 27.14 -50.05
CA LEU A 44 0.39 27.65 -49.21
C LEU A 44 -0.74 26.61 -49.01
N GLN A 45 -1.03 26.32 -47.74
CA GLN A 45 -2.34 26.22 -47.10
C GLN A 45 -3.63 26.18 -47.97
N SER A 46 -4.36 25.06 -47.91
CA SER A 46 -5.85 25.02 -47.92
C SER A 46 -6.31 23.89 -46.98
N VAL A 47 -6.92 24.18 -45.83
CA VAL A 47 -8.28 24.70 -45.58
C VAL A 47 -9.37 23.64 -45.81
N ILE A 48 -9.85 23.13 -44.67
CA ILE A 48 -11.07 22.31 -44.54
C ILE A 48 -12.28 23.17 -44.93
N GLN A 49 -13.22 22.62 -45.71
CA GLN A 49 -14.61 23.04 -45.56
C GLN A 49 -15.59 21.89 -45.78
N ASN A 50 -16.46 21.76 -44.78
CA ASN A 50 -17.50 20.76 -44.59
C ASN A 50 -18.48 20.68 -45.78
N ASN A 51 -19.17 19.54 -45.90
CA ASN A 51 -20.63 19.53 -45.91
C ASN A 51 -21.17 18.14 -45.52
N GLU A 52 -22.20 18.13 -44.67
CA GLU A 52 -23.11 16.99 -44.50
C GLU A 52 -24.06 16.92 -45.73
N PRO A 53 -24.87 15.86 -45.88
CA PRO A 53 -26.16 15.92 -45.20
C PRO A 53 -26.65 14.58 -44.61
N ASP A 54 -27.47 14.71 -43.56
CA ASP A 54 -28.31 13.64 -42.98
C ASP A 54 -29.66 13.54 -43.78
N PRO A 55 -30.71 12.77 -43.43
CA PRO A 55 -31.11 11.67 -44.32
C PRO A 55 -32.61 11.65 -44.73
N ASN A 56 -32.96 10.57 -45.46
CA ASN A 56 -34.18 9.75 -45.31
C ASN A 56 -35.35 9.91 -46.34
N ILE A 57 -35.97 8.76 -46.69
CA ILE A 57 -37.30 8.57 -47.35
C ILE A 57 -37.40 9.06 -48.84
N ASN A 58 -37.98 8.34 -49.82
CA ASN A 58 -38.91 7.19 -49.78
C ASN A 58 -38.75 6.19 -50.96
N SER A 59 -39.23 4.95 -50.72
CA SER A 59 -39.88 3.99 -51.64
C SER A 59 -39.41 3.79 -53.10
N HIS A 60 -39.15 2.53 -53.46
CA HIS A 60 -40.19 1.66 -54.06
C HIS A 60 -39.86 0.17 -53.94
N SER A 61 -40.90 -0.67 -53.93
CA SER A 61 -40.82 -2.14 -53.91
C SER A 61 -41.38 -2.70 -55.21
N TYR A 62 -40.82 -3.82 -55.69
CA TYR A 62 -41.55 -4.78 -56.53
C TYR A 62 -41.12 -6.22 -56.23
N ASN A 63 -42.05 -7.15 -56.41
CA ASN A 63 -41.96 -8.55 -55.98
C ASN A 63 -41.58 -9.50 -57.11
N MET A 64 -41.30 -10.76 -56.72
CA MET A 64 -41.28 -11.94 -57.57
C MET A 64 -42.57 -12.11 -58.41
N GLU A 65 -42.43 -12.62 -59.62
CA GLU A 65 -43.49 -13.38 -60.31
C GLU A 65 -42.87 -14.44 -61.24
N GLU A 66 -43.68 -15.36 -61.77
CA GLU A 66 -43.25 -16.73 -62.12
C GLU A 66 -42.68 -16.91 -63.54
N ILE A 67 -41.70 -17.82 -63.69
CA ILE A 67 -41.22 -18.26 -65.01
C ILE A 67 -42.13 -19.36 -65.57
N GLN A 68 -43.17 -18.97 -66.31
CA GLN A 68 -43.89 -19.85 -67.23
C GLN A 68 -43.52 -19.54 -68.68
N HIS A 69 -42.68 -20.37 -69.32
CA HIS A 69 -42.72 -20.53 -70.78
C HIS A 69 -42.05 -21.84 -71.25
N ILE A 70 -42.84 -22.91 -71.37
CA ILE A 70 -42.49 -24.11 -72.14
C ILE A 70 -43.49 -24.26 -73.30
N HIS A 71 -43.22 -23.63 -74.45
CA HIS A 71 -43.75 -24.11 -75.73
C HIS A 71 -43.04 -23.54 -76.97
N ASN A 72 -42.99 -24.38 -78.00
CA ASN A 72 -42.90 -24.08 -79.44
C ASN A 72 -41.83 -23.09 -79.95
N VAL A 73 -40.64 -23.63 -80.25
CA VAL A 73 -40.07 -23.50 -81.61
C VAL A 73 -39.59 -24.88 -82.09
N ILE A 74 -40.53 -25.65 -82.65
CA ILE A 74 -40.29 -26.75 -83.59
C ILE A 74 -41.17 -26.43 -84.81
N GLU A 75 -40.76 -26.86 -86.00
CA GLU A 75 -41.15 -26.38 -87.33
C GLU A 75 -40.33 -25.15 -87.79
N SER A 76 -39.71 -25.14 -88.99
CA SER A 76 -39.86 -26.06 -90.12
C SER A 76 -38.57 -26.22 -90.96
N HIS A 77 -38.18 -27.48 -91.22
CA HIS A 77 -37.32 -27.85 -92.35
C HIS A 77 -37.74 -29.23 -92.91
N ASN A 78 -38.58 -29.20 -93.94
CA ASN A 78 -38.79 -30.25 -94.93
C ASN A 78 -39.35 -29.53 -96.17
N LEU A 79 -38.53 -29.27 -97.19
CA LEU A 79 -38.10 -30.18 -98.27
C LEU A 79 -39.06 -30.16 -99.45
N ASN A 80 -38.46 -30.13 -100.66
CA ASN A 80 -39.09 -30.07 -101.98
C ASN A 80 -39.80 -28.73 -102.31
N GLN A 81 -39.84 -28.28 -103.57
CA GLN A 81 -39.37 -28.91 -104.80
C GLN A 81 -38.83 -27.84 -105.76
N ASN A 82 -37.59 -28.01 -106.23
CA ASN A 82 -37.00 -27.15 -107.27
C ASN A 82 -37.03 -27.93 -108.59
N VAL A 83 -37.79 -27.47 -109.59
CA VAL A 83 -38.08 -28.24 -110.82
C VAL A 83 -37.57 -27.50 -112.06
N GLN A 84 -36.31 -27.79 -112.41
CA GLN A 84 -35.67 -27.65 -113.72
C GLN A 84 -34.21 -28.10 -113.55
N THR A 85 -33.55 -28.86 -114.40
CA THR A 85 -33.89 -29.71 -115.58
C THR A 85 -32.56 -30.39 -115.96
N LEU A 86 -32.53 -31.71 -116.24
CA LEU A 86 -31.61 -32.42 -117.17
C LEU A 86 -31.58 -33.93 -116.88
N GLU A 87 -31.45 -34.72 -117.95
CA GLU A 87 -31.14 -36.17 -117.95
C GLU A 87 -29.61 -36.37 -118.14
N PRO A 88 -29.09 -37.61 -118.24
CA PRO A 88 -29.01 -38.65 -117.22
C PRO A 88 -27.53 -38.92 -116.80
N ASP A 89 -27.29 -40.00 -116.04
CA ASP A 89 -25.97 -40.63 -115.83
C ASP A 89 -24.82 -39.77 -115.26
N VAL A 90 -25.04 -39.12 -114.10
CA VAL A 90 -23.94 -38.72 -113.20
C VAL A 90 -24.16 -39.23 -111.76
N ASN A 91 -23.56 -40.40 -111.49
CA ASN A 91 -23.11 -40.91 -110.18
C ASN A 91 -23.90 -40.50 -108.92
N VAL A 92 -25.14 -40.99 -108.77
CA VAL A 92 -25.96 -40.82 -107.55
C VAL A 92 -25.22 -41.25 -106.28
N THR A 93 -24.39 -42.29 -106.36
CA THR A 93 -23.52 -42.76 -105.27
C THR A 93 -22.54 -41.70 -104.78
N GLU A 94 -21.95 -40.90 -105.68
CA GLU A 94 -21.00 -39.85 -105.34
C GLU A 94 -21.69 -38.60 -104.77
N ILE A 95 -22.90 -38.29 -105.24
CA ILE A 95 -23.76 -37.30 -104.59
C ILE A 95 -24.07 -37.73 -103.15
N LEU A 96 -24.49 -38.98 -102.93
CA LEU A 96 -24.77 -39.52 -101.58
C LEU A 96 -23.50 -39.57 -100.69
N ILE A 97 -22.33 -39.89 -101.25
CA ILE A 97 -21.05 -39.86 -100.53
C ILE A 97 -20.68 -38.41 -100.17
N SER A 98 -20.89 -37.43 -101.06
CA SER A 98 -20.63 -36.02 -100.77
C SER A 98 -21.59 -35.46 -99.71
N GLN A 99 -22.87 -35.85 -99.74
CA GLN A 99 -23.87 -35.50 -98.73
C GLN A 99 -23.54 -36.15 -97.38
N LYS A 100 -23.19 -37.44 -97.36
CA LYS A 100 -22.72 -38.15 -96.16
C LYS A 100 -21.49 -37.46 -95.56
N ARG A 101 -20.49 -37.12 -96.38
CA ARG A 101 -19.27 -36.43 -95.94
C ARG A 101 -19.54 -34.99 -95.45
N ASN A 102 -20.52 -34.30 -96.03
CA ASN A 102 -20.96 -32.98 -95.57
C ASN A 102 -21.68 -33.07 -94.22
N LEU A 103 -22.58 -34.05 -94.04
CA LEU A 103 -23.22 -34.33 -92.76
C LEU A 103 -22.22 -34.77 -91.69
N GLU A 104 -21.26 -35.63 -92.03
CA GLU A 104 -20.14 -36.00 -91.14
C GLU A 104 -19.34 -34.76 -90.73
N MET A 105 -19.02 -33.86 -91.67
CA MET A 105 -18.33 -32.60 -91.38
C MET A 105 -19.14 -31.65 -90.49
N GLN A 106 -20.46 -31.57 -90.69
CA GLN A 106 -21.37 -30.77 -89.85
C GLN A 106 -21.50 -31.35 -88.43
N VAL A 107 -21.55 -32.68 -88.29
CA VAL A 107 -21.50 -33.36 -86.98
C VAL A 107 -20.14 -33.09 -86.30
N ASP A 108 -19.04 -33.20 -87.02
CA ASP A 108 -17.68 -32.87 -86.54
C ASP A 108 -17.57 -31.41 -86.06
N GLU A 109 -18.19 -30.47 -86.78
CA GLU A 109 -18.21 -29.05 -86.43
C GLU A 109 -19.12 -28.76 -85.22
N GLN A 110 -20.31 -29.39 -85.16
CA GLN A 110 -21.19 -29.30 -84.00
C GLN A 110 -20.57 -29.92 -82.75
N GLN A 111 -19.88 -31.05 -82.88
CA GLN A 111 -19.19 -31.72 -81.77
C GLN A 111 -17.98 -30.91 -81.28
N LYS A 112 -17.24 -30.23 -82.18
CA LYS A 112 -16.22 -29.25 -81.78
C LYS A 112 -16.82 -28.07 -81.02
N LYS A 113 -17.94 -27.50 -81.50
CA LYS A 113 -18.67 -26.41 -80.80
C LYS A 113 -19.22 -26.85 -79.45
N LEU A 114 -19.69 -28.09 -79.33
CA LEU A 114 -20.15 -28.68 -78.06
C LEU A 114 -18.98 -28.81 -77.07
N ASN A 115 -17.86 -29.39 -77.50
CA ASN A 115 -16.66 -29.52 -76.66
C ASN A 115 -16.10 -28.13 -76.26
N GLU A 116 -16.13 -27.15 -77.16
CA GLU A 116 -15.77 -25.76 -76.81
C GLU A 116 -16.70 -25.16 -75.76
N LEU A 117 -18.02 -25.41 -75.86
CA LEU A 117 -19.01 -24.92 -74.90
C LEU A 117 -18.86 -25.62 -73.54
N GLU A 118 -18.58 -26.92 -73.53
CA GLU A 118 -18.29 -27.70 -72.32
C GLU A 118 -17.00 -27.24 -71.64
N ASN A 119 -15.95 -26.94 -72.41
CA ASN A 119 -14.72 -26.32 -71.89
C ASN A 119 -14.96 -24.92 -71.32
N LYS A 120 -15.80 -24.09 -71.97
CA LYS A 120 -16.21 -22.77 -71.44
C LYS A 120 -17.05 -22.90 -70.17
N TYR A 121 -17.94 -23.88 -70.11
CA TYR A 121 -18.78 -24.17 -68.93
C TYR A 121 -17.95 -24.66 -67.74
N THR A 122 -17.09 -25.66 -67.93
CA THR A 122 -16.21 -26.20 -66.89
C THR A 122 -15.24 -25.15 -66.35
N LEU A 123 -14.64 -24.31 -67.21
CA LEU A 123 -13.83 -23.16 -66.79
C LEU A 123 -14.66 -22.14 -65.97
N THR A 124 -15.91 -21.90 -66.36
CA THR A 124 -16.81 -21.00 -65.61
C THR A 124 -17.15 -21.57 -64.23
N VAL A 125 -17.40 -22.87 -64.12
CA VAL A 125 -17.63 -23.57 -62.83
C VAL A 125 -16.37 -23.57 -61.96
N GLN A 126 -15.18 -23.78 -62.53
CA GLN A 126 -13.91 -23.68 -61.80
C GLN A 126 -13.69 -22.26 -61.25
N ASN A 127 -13.94 -21.23 -62.06
CA ASN A 127 -13.86 -19.83 -61.63
C ASN A 127 -14.90 -19.52 -60.53
N TYR A 128 -16.15 -19.98 -60.67
CA TYR A 128 -17.19 -19.81 -59.66
C TYR A 128 -16.79 -20.45 -58.31
N ASN A 129 -16.26 -21.67 -58.33
CA ASN A 129 -15.78 -22.35 -57.14
C ASN A 129 -14.59 -21.62 -56.49
N ALA A 130 -13.68 -21.06 -57.30
CA ALA A 130 -12.56 -20.24 -56.80
C ALA A 130 -13.03 -18.89 -56.22
N PHE A 131 -14.12 -18.30 -56.73
CA PHE A 131 -14.75 -17.13 -56.13
C PHE A 131 -15.49 -17.47 -54.83
N GLN A 132 -16.18 -18.61 -54.76
CA GLN A 132 -16.83 -19.10 -53.54
C GLN A 132 -15.80 -19.37 -52.41
N GLN A 133 -14.66 -19.99 -52.73
CA GLN A 133 -13.57 -20.18 -51.76
C GLN A 133 -13.01 -18.84 -51.26
N LYS A 134 -12.83 -17.85 -52.14
CA LYS A 134 -12.41 -16.49 -51.72
C LYS A 134 -13.46 -15.78 -50.87
N TYR A 135 -14.75 -15.94 -51.19
CA TYR A 135 -15.84 -15.38 -50.41
C TYR A 135 -15.88 -15.97 -49.00
N HIS A 136 -15.80 -17.30 -48.87
CA HIS A 136 -15.79 -17.97 -47.57
C HIS A 136 -14.56 -17.58 -46.73
N ASN A 137 -13.37 -17.48 -47.33
CA ASN A 137 -12.18 -16.98 -46.63
C ASN A 137 -12.35 -15.53 -46.12
N LEU A 138 -12.98 -14.65 -46.91
CA LEU A 138 -13.28 -13.27 -46.51
C LEU A 138 -14.37 -13.20 -45.42
N GLU A 139 -15.33 -14.11 -45.46
CA GLU A 139 -16.36 -14.27 -44.41
C GLU A 139 -15.75 -14.75 -43.09
N ASP A 140 -14.82 -15.70 -43.13
CA ASP A 140 -14.05 -16.15 -41.97
C ASP A 140 -13.15 -15.03 -41.41
N GLU A 141 -12.43 -14.29 -42.26
CA GLU A 141 -11.63 -13.12 -41.86
C GLU A 141 -12.50 -12.03 -41.22
N TYR A 142 -13.68 -11.75 -41.78
CA TYR A 142 -14.66 -10.80 -41.22
C TYR A 142 -15.22 -11.27 -39.87
N ASN A 143 -15.56 -12.56 -39.74
CA ASN A 143 -16.02 -13.15 -38.48
C ASN A 143 -14.93 -13.10 -37.39
N VAL A 144 -13.68 -13.37 -37.75
CA VAL A 144 -12.52 -13.23 -36.86
C VAL A 144 -12.30 -11.77 -36.45
N LEU A 145 -12.48 -10.80 -37.35
CA LEU A 145 -12.40 -9.38 -37.03
C LEU A 145 -13.53 -8.94 -36.08
N CYS A 146 -14.78 -9.25 -36.42
CA CYS A 146 -15.95 -8.94 -35.59
C CYS A 146 -15.85 -9.55 -34.18
N ASN A 147 -15.24 -10.72 -34.02
CA ASN A 147 -15.00 -11.32 -32.71
C ASN A 147 -13.83 -10.64 -31.94
N LYS A 148 -12.80 -10.15 -32.63
CA LYS A 148 -11.76 -9.29 -32.00
C LYS A 148 -12.36 -7.96 -31.53
N ASP A 149 -13.24 -7.35 -32.31
CA ASP A 149 -13.89 -6.09 -31.98
C ASP A 149 -14.77 -6.23 -30.74
N LYS A 150 -15.54 -7.32 -30.61
CA LYS A 150 -16.30 -7.65 -29.39
C LYS A 150 -15.37 -7.71 -28.16
N ILE A 151 -14.31 -8.50 -28.24
CA ILE A 151 -13.31 -8.65 -27.15
C ILE A 151 -12.63 -7.31 -26.82
N LEU A 152 -12.45 -6.42 -27.81
CA LEU A 152 -11.94 -5.06 -27.58
C LEU A 152 -12.98 -4.19 -26.86
N THR A 153 -14.25 -4.24 -27.24
CA THR A 153 -15.32 -3.49 -26.54
C THR A 153 -15.56 -3.99 -25.13
N GLU A 154 -15.48 -5.30 -24.87
CA GLU A 154 -15.54 -5.87 -23.51
C GLU A 154 -14.41 -5.33 -22.63
N LYS A 155 -13.17 -5.32 -23.15
CA LYS A 155 -11.99 -4.77 -22.45
C LYS A 155 -12.03 -3.25 -22.26
N LEU A 156 -12.71 -2.52 -23.14
CA LEU A 156 -12.98 -1.09 -22.94
C LEU A 156 -13.98 -0.89 -21.80
N LEU A 157 -15.10 -1.63 -21.81
CA LEU A 157 -16.10 -1.59 -20.73
C LEU A 157 -15.55 -2.04 -19.37
N GLU A 158 -14.55 -2.93 -19.34
CA GLU A 158 -13.81 -3.26 -18.11
C GLU A 158 -12.92 -2.09 -17.64
N LYS A 159 -12.20 -1.43 -18.55
CA LYS A 159 -11.41 -0.24 -18.23
C LYS A 159 -12.28 0.92 -17.76
N ASP A 160 -13.42 1.16 -18.40
CA ASP A 160 -14.35 2.23 -18.04
C ASP A 160 -14.92 2.01 -16.63
N LYS A 161 -15.25 0.77 -16.24
CA LYS A 161 -15.61 0.44 -14.85
C LYS A 161 -14.48 0.80 -13.88
N ILE A 162 -13.26 0.33 -14.14
CA ILE A 162 -12.08 0.61 -13.29
C ILE A 162 -11.83 2.13 -13.19
N ILE A 163 -12.02 2.89 -14.28
CA ILE A 163 -11.94 4.35 -14.26
C ILE A 163 -13.02 4.94 -13.34
N THR A 164 -14.29 4.54 -13.46
CA THR A 164 -15.36 5.04 -12.57
C THR A 164 -15.13 4.64 -11.10
N GLU A 165 -14.60 3.46 -10.81
CA GLU A 165 -14.21 3.05 -9.46
C GLU A 165 -13.10 3.95 -8.91
N LEU A 166 -12.03 4.19 -9.68
CA LEU A 166 -10.96 5.12 -9.32
C LEU A 166 -11.45 6.57 -9.14
N GLU A 167 -12.42 7.03 -9.93
CA GLU A 167 -13.03 8.35 -9.77
C GLU A 167 -13.87 8.46 -8.48
N THR A 168 -14.63 7.43 -8.11
CA THR A 168 -15.36 7.43 -6.83
C THR A 168 -14.41 7.37 -5.62
N ILE A 169 -13.33 6.57 -5.70
CA ILE A 169 -12.27 6.55 -4.68
C ILE A 169 -11.61 7.93 -4.58
N LYS A 170 -11.26 8.57 -5.70
CA LYS A 170 -10.70 9.92 -5.74
C LYS A 170 -11.64 10.97 -5.13
N SER A 171 -12.95 10.89 -5.39
CA SER A 171 -13.94 11.78 -4.76
C SER A 171 -13.96 11.58 -3.24
N THR A 172 -14.18 10.35 -2.77
CA THR A 172 -14.27 10.07 -1.31
C THR A 172 -12.98 10.41 -0.56
N LEU A 173 -11.81 10.25 -1.18
CA LEU A 173 -10.52 10.64 -0.59
C LEU A 173 -10.35 12.17 -0.56
N SER A 174 -10.84 12.89 -1.58
CA SER A 174 -10.94 14.36 -1.58
C SER A 174 -11.90 14.85 -0.49
N ASP A 175 -13.03 14.20 -0.29
CA ASP A 175 -14.00 14.55 0.76
C ASP A 175 -13.44 14.30 2.18
N GLN A 176 -12.68 13.20 2.36
CA GLN A 176 -11.93 12.94 3.59
C GLN A 176 -10.84 13.98 3.84
N TYR A 177 -10.09 14.39 2.81
CA TYR A 177 -9.08 15.44 2.91
C TYR A 177 -9.69 16.79 3.30
N ASN A 178 -10.82 17.17 2.69
CA ASN A 178 -11.54 18.40 3.03
C ASN A 178 -12.02 18.38 4.49
N ASN A 179 -12.64 17.28 4.93
CA ASN A 179 -13.11 17.10 6.31
C ASN A 179 -11.94 17.15 7.32
N LEU A 180 -10.81 16.51 7.02
CA LEU A 180 -9.61 16.58 7.87
C LEU A 180 -9.03 18.00 7.93
N SER A 181 -9.06 18.75 6.82
CA SER A 181 -8.66 20.15 6.76
C SER A 181 -9.57 21.05 7.61
N GLU A 182 -10.89 20.85 7.56
CA GLU A 182 -11.86 21.55 8.42
C GLU A 182 -11.62 21.26 9.90
N GLN A 183 -11.37 20.01 10.28
CA GLN A 183 -11.00 19.63 11.66
C GLN A 183 -9.67 20.27 12.11
N LEU A 184 -8.72 20.41 11.19
CA LEU A 184 -7.41 21.00 11.45
C LEU A 184 -7.50 22.52 11.65
N GLU A 185 -8.33 23.24 10.88
CA GLU A 185 -8.61 24.67 11.13
C GLU A 185 -9.48 24.89 12.38
N PHE A 186 -10.44 24.00 12.67
CA PHE A 186 -11.20 24.05 13.92
C PHE A 186 -10.30 23.85 15.16
N THR A 187 -9.36 22.91 15.11
CA THR A 187 -8.43 22.69 16.22
C THR A 187 -7.39 23.81 16.35
N LYS A 188 -6.92 24.41 15.26
CA LYS A 188 -6.10 25.65 15.28
C LYS A 188 -6.83 26.83 15.92
N THR A 189 -8.09 27.08 15.52
CA THR A 189 -8.88 28.19 16.06
C THR A 189 -9.22 27.99 17.54
N MET A 190 -9.47 26.75 17.98
CA MET A 190 -9.63 26.43 19.40
C MET A 190 -8.32 26.52 20.20
N LEU A 191 -7.18 26.15 19.61
CA LEU A 191 -5.86 26.29 20.23
C LEU A 191 -5.52 27.77 20.45
N THR A 192 -5.61 28.59 19.41
CA THR A 192 -5.33 30.04 19.49
C THR A 192 -6.28 30.75 20.46
N ALA A 193 -7.55 30.36 20.53
CA ALA A 193 -8.45 30.82 21.59
C ALA A 193 -7.90 30.50 22.99
N LYS A 194 -7.45 29.26 23.24
CA LYS A 194 -6.85 28.85 24.53
C LYS A 194 -5.48 29.48 24.81
N GLU A 195 -4.69 29.82 23.80
CA GLU A 195 -3.47 30.61 23.94
C GLU A 195 -3.77 32.04 24.40
N THR A 196 -4.79 32.69 23.82
CA THR A 196 -5.22 34.03 24.28
C THR A 196 -5.82 34.01 25.68
N GLU A 197 -6.59 32.98 26.05
CA GLU A 197 -7.09 32.77 27.41
C GLU A 197 -5.92 32.64 28.41
N ASN A 198 -4.96 31.75 28.13
CA ASN A 198 -3.74 31.62 28.95
C ASN A 198 -2.95 32.92 29.05
N ALA A 199 -2.82 33.69 27.97
CA ALA A 199 -2.15 35.00 27.99
C ALA A 199 -2.90 36.01 28.89
N THR A 200 -4.24 36.05 28.85
CA THR A 200 -5.01 36.93 29.75
C THR A 200 -4.92 36.50 31.21
N LEU A 201 -4.97 35.20 31.51
CA LEU A 201 -4.76 34.66 32.87
C LEU A 201 -3.34 34.95 33.39
N HIS A 202 -2.31 34.83 32.56
CA HIS A 202 -0.95 35.18 32.92
C HIS A 202 -0.80 36.68 33.22
N ASN A 203 -1.41 37.55 32.42
CA ASN A 203 -1.44 39.00 32.68
C ASN A 203 -2.19 39.34 33.99
N GLN A 204 -3.28 38.63 34.31
CA GLN A 204 -3.98 38.78 35.59
C GLN A 204 -3.10 38.35 36.77
N LEU A 205 -2.41 37.21 36.67
CA LEU A 205 -1.47 36.73 37.70
C LEU A 205 -0.33 37.73 37.94
N CYS A 206 0.28 38.28 36.88
CA CYS A 206 1.30 39.31 37.00
C CYS A 206 0.77 40.59 37.66
N ASN A 207 -0.47 41.01 37.38
CA ASN A 207 -1.11 42.14 38.04
C ASN A 207 -1.35 41.89 39.54
N VAL A 208 -1.86 40.71 39.91
CA VAL A 208 -2.05 40.29 41.32
C VAL A 208 -0.72 40.19 42.06
N GLN A 209 0.34 39.68 41.42
CA GLN A 209 1.69 39.63 41.99
C GLN A 209 2.24 41.04 42.24
N ASN A 210 2.08 41.97 41.29
CA ASN A 210 2.48 43.37 41.47
C ASN A 210 1.71 44.04 42.64
N GLN A 211 0.41 43.81 42.76
CA GLN A 211 -0.39 44.31 43.88
C GLN A 211 0.03 43.71 45.22
N LEU A 212 0.35 42.41 45.25
CA LEU A 212 0.87 41.71 46.42
C LEU A 212 2.23 42.29 46.86
N ASP A 213 3.13 42.60 45.93
CA ASP A 213 4.44 43.17 46.25
C ASP A 213 4.36 44.65 46.68
N VAL A 214 3.41 45.43 46.13
CA VAL A 214 3.06 46.75 46.66
C VAL A 214 2.51 46.65 48.09
N MET A 215 1.61 45.69 48.36
CA MET A 215 1.08 45.44 49.71
C MET A 215 2.17 45.00 50.70
N LYS A 216 3.14 44.17 50.29
CA LYS A 216 4.32 43.83 51.10
C LYS A 216 5.17 45.06 51.41
N LEU A 217 5.41 45.94 50.43
CA LEU A 217 6.16 47.17 50.64
C LEU A 217 5.43 48.14 51.58
N GLN A 218 4.10 48.25 51.48
CA GLN A 218 3.28 49.03 52.42
C GLN A 218 3.33 48.44 53.84
N LEU A 219 3.20 47.12 53.99
CA LEU A 219 3.37 46.44 55.27
C LEU A 219 4.78 46.63 55.84
N GLN A 220 5.83 46.62 55.02
CA GLN A 220 7.20 46.86 55.45
C GLN A 220 7.41 48.32 55.90
N GLN A 221 6.79 49.29 55.22
CA GLN A 221 6.79 50.70 55.63
C GLN A 221 6.06 50.91 56.97
N LEU A 222 4.90 50.29 57.16
CA LEU A 222 4.15 50.32 58.42
C LEU A 222 4.91 49.63 59.56
N THR A 223 5.53 48.48 59.29
CA THR A 223 6.33 47.71 60.27
C THR A 223 7.59 48.48 60.71
N ASN A 224 8.16 49.30 59.82
CA ASN A 224 9.29 50.19 60.12
C ASN A 224 8.86 51.59 60.62
N GLY A 225 7.55 51.84 60.78
CA GLY A 225 6.93 53.17 60.82
C GLY A 225 6.47 53.67 62.19
N THR A 226 7.16 53.35 63.29
CA THR A 226 6.79 53.85 64.62
C THR A 226 7.29 55.28 64.87
N ASN A 227 6.41 56.28 64.70
CA ASN A 227 6.17 57.38 65.67
C ASN A 227 5.41 58.58 65.06
N SER A 228 4.15 58.77 65.49
CA SER A 228 3.59 60.07 65.91
C SER A 228 2.20 59.86 66.51
N GLU A 229 1.93 60.47 67.66
CA GLU A 229 0.63 60.41 68.36
C GLU A 229 -0.25 61.65 68.06
N VAL A 230 -1.46 61.66 68.63
CA VAL A 230 -2.36 62.82 68.80
C VAL A 230 -3.02 63.28 67.47
N THR A 231 -4.34 63.38 67.34
CA THR A 231 -5.28 64.01 68.30
C THR A 231 -6.67 63.37 68.29
N ILE A 232 -7.12 62.87 69.43
CA ILE A 232 -8.53 62.49 69.67
C ILE A 232 -9.34 63.75 69.99
N LYS A 233 -10.58 63.85 69.46
CA LYS A 233 -11.69 64.79 69.78
C LYS A 233 -12.29 65.52 68.56
N ASN A 234 -12.58 64.80 67.47
CA ASN A 234 -13.65 65.24 66.54
C ASN A 234 -14.38 64.07 65.85
N ASP A 235 -14.12 62.85 66.31
CA ASP A 235 -14.22 61.62 65.53
C ASP A 235 -15.66 61.25 65.15
N ASN A 236 -16.60 61.31 66.10
CA ASN A 236 -17.92 60.69 65.94
C ASN A 236 -18.76 61.21 64.76
N SER A 237 -18.56 62.45 64.29
CA SER A 237 -19.33 63.00 63.15
C SER A 237 -18.67 62.67 61.81
N LEU A 238 -17.35 62.75 61.73
CA LEU A 238 -16.60 62.42 60.51
C LEU A 238 -16.61 60.91 60.27
N GLN A 239 -16.44 60.10 61.32
CA GLN A 239 -16.57 58.64 61.21
C GLN A 239 -17.95 58.21 60.74
N THR A 240 -19.05 58.87 61.15
CA THR A 240 -20.38 58.52 60.60
C THR A 240 -20.51 58.83 59.11
N GLU A 241 -19.90 59.92 58.62
CA GLU A 241 -19.96 60.29 57.21
C GLU A 241 -19.03 59.41 56.35
N GLU A 242 -17.83 59.10 56.84
CA GLU A 242 -16.91 58.13 56.23
C GLU A 242 -17.52 56.71 56.19
N ILE A 243 -18.20 56.28 57.27
CA ILE A 243 -18.90 54.98 57.30
C ILE A 243 -20.06 54.97 56.29
N LEU A 244 -20.83 56.06 56.16
CA LEU A 244 -21.90 56.16 55.16
C LEU A 244 -21.34 56.13 53.73
N GLN A 245 -20.25 56.83 53.44
CA GLN A 245 -19.57 56.75 52.14
C GLN A 245 -19.04 55.33 51.88
N LYS A 246 -18.46 54.68 52.89
CA LYS A 246 -17.95 53.30 52.79
C LYS A 246 -19.07 52.28 52.57
N ILE A 247 -20.23 52.46 53.19
CA ILE A 247 -21.46 51.68 52.91
C ILE A 247 -21.92 51.90 51.47
N ALA A 248 -21.99 53.15 50.99
CA ALA A 248 -22.39 53.44 49.62
C ALA A 248 -21.43 52.83 48.57
N VAL A 249 -20.12 52.86 48.82
CA VAL A 249 -19.11 52.20 47.97
C VAL A 249 -19.27 50.67 48.01
N LEU A 250 -19.51 50.08 49.18
CA LEU A 250 -19.76 48.64 49.31
C LEU A 250 -21.07 48.23 48.62
N GLU A 251 -22.14 49.01 48.72
CA GLU A 251 -23.38 48.80 47.96
C GLU A 251 -23.16 48.88 46.46
N GLN A 252 -22.37 49.83 45.98
CA GLN A 252 -22.02 49.95 44.57
C GLN A 252 -21.18 48.75 44.11
N GLN A 253 -20.21 48.31 44.90
CA GLN A 253 -19.41 47.12 44.62
C GLN A 253 -20.25 45.84 44.60
N LEU A 254 -21.20 45.69 45.52
CA LEU A 254 -22.14 44.57 45.57
C LEU A 254 -23.08 44.60 44.35
N LYS A 255 -23.57 45.78 43.94
CA LYS A 255 -24.35 45.97 42.70
C LYS A 255 -23.54 45.68 41.43
N MET A 256 -22.22 45.91 41.41
CA MET A 256 -21.36 45.51 40.28
C MET A 256 -21.14 44.00 40.26
N SER A 257 -20.77 43.40 41.40
CA SER A 257 -20.58 41.94 41.52
C SER A 257 -21.86 41.14 41.24
N GLN A 258 -23.03 41.68 41.60
CA GLN A 258 -24.31 41.09 41.21
C GLN A 258 -24.53 41.14 39.69
N LYS A 259 -24.22 42.24 39.01
CA LYS A 259 -24.27 42.33 37.54
C LYS A 259 -23.29 41.37 36.85
N GLU A 260 -22.07 41.25 37.36
CA GLU A 260 -21.08 40.30 36.87
C GLU A 260 -21.60 38.86 37.00
N LYS A 261 -22.17 38.51 38.17
CA LYS A 261 -22.83 37.22 38.40
C LYS A 261 -24.00 36.97 37.44
N ASP A 262 -24.85 37.97 37.21
CA ASP A 262 -26.01 37.85 36.31
C ASP A 262 -25.55 37.68 34.85
N GLN A 263 -24.51 38.40 34.41
CA GLN A 263 -23.87 38.21 33.10
C GLN A 263 -23.26 36.81 32.97
N ILE A 264 -22.51 36.36 33.97
CA ILE A 264 -21.92 35.01 34.02
C ILE A 264 -23.03 33.93 33.95
N SER A 265 -24.16 34.13 34.63
CA SER A 265 -25.31 33.23 34.56
C SER A 265 -25.89 33.14 33.15
N VAL A 266 -26.05 34.27 32.45
CA VAL A 266 -26.52 34.32 31.06
C VAL A 266 -25.52 33.66 30.11
N HIS A 267 -24.21 33.84 30.31
CA HIS A 267 -23.19 33.15 29.53
C HIS A 267 -23.21 31.62 29.75
N TYR A 268 -23.41 31.14 30.98
CA TYR A 268 -23.60 29.71 31.24
C TYR A 268 -24.89 29.17 30.60
N GLU A 269 -25.99 29.92 30.64
CA GLU A 269 -27.25 29.52 29.99
C GLU A 269 -27.08 29.43 28.46
N HIS A 270 -26.38 30.37 27.82
CA HIS A 270 -26.05 30.28 26.40
C HIS A 270 -25.14 29.08 26.08
N TYR A 271 -24.08 28.86 26.85
CA TYR A 271 -23.17 27.72 26.66
C TYR A 271 -23.88 26.36 26.80
N VAL A 272 -24.75 26.21 27.81
CA VAL A 272 -25.56 25.00 27.98
C VAL A 272 -26.56 24.84 26.83
N ASN A 273 -27.15 25.93 26.32
CA ASN A 273 -28.04 25.86 25.16
C ASN A 273 -27.29 25.48 23.87
N GLU A 274 -26.08 25.99 23.65
CA GLU A 274 -25.24 25.61 22.51
C GLU A 274 -24.84 24.13 22.57
N LEU A 275 -24.35 23.67 23.73
CA LEU A 275 -24.00 22.26 23.96
C LEU A 275 -25.22 21.33 23.72
N ASN A 276 -26.42 21.77 24.13
CA ASN A 276 -27.67 21.04 23.85
C ASN A 276 -28.06 21.05 22.36
N GLN A 277 -27.71 22.08 21.57
CA GLN A 277 -27.90 22.07 20.12
C GLN A 277 -26.88 21.15 19.43
N GLN A 278 -25.62 21.20 19.83
CA GLN A 278 -24.57 20.30 19.35
C GLN A 278 -24.95 18.83 19.65
N LEU A 279 -25.40 18.52 20.86
CA LEU A 279 -25.88 17.20 21.26
C LEU A 279 -27.06 16.74 20.38
N LYS A 280 -28.06 17.58 20.13
CA LYS A 280 -29.19 17.27 19.22
C LYS A 280 -28.72 17.00 17.78
N SER A 281 -27.76 17.77 17.28
CA SER A 281 -27.16 17.56 15.95
C SER A 281 -26.44 16.21 15.85
N VAL A 282 -25.65 15.86 16.88
CA VAL A 282 -24.97 14.54 16.97
C VAL A 282 -25.98 13.40 17.10
N MET A 283 -27.04 13.56 17.90
CA MET A 283 -28.11 12.55 18.00
C MET A 283 -28.82 12.31 16.66
N LEU A 284 -29.18 13.37 15.92
CA LEU A 284 -29.80 13.24 14.60
C LEU A 284 -28.86 12.59 13.57
N LYS A 285 -27.56 12.93 13.59
CA LYS A 285 -26.55 12.25 12.76
C LYS A 285 -26.46 10.76 13.10
N ASN A 286 -26.41 10.41 14.38
CA ASN A 286 -26.33 9.02 14.83
C ASN A 286 -27.61 8.22 14.51
N GLU A 287 -28.79 8.84 14.61
CA GLU A 287 -30.06 8.25 14.19
C GLU A 287 -30.11 7.98 12.67
N ASN A 288 -29.56 8.88 11.86
CA ASN A 288 -29.45 8.69 10.42
C ASN A 288 -28.43 7.60 10.04
N MET A 289 -27.24 7.58 10.66
CA MET A 289 -26.27 6.49 10.48
C MET A 289 -26.87 5.12 10.89
N SER A 290 -27.67 5.08 11.96
CA SER A 290 -28.35 3.86 12.40
C SER A 290 -29.36 3.35 11.35
N LYS A 291 -30.14 4.26 10.74
CA LYS A 291 -31.06 3.91 9.63
C LYS A 291 -30.29 3.46 8.38
N GLU A 292 -29.14 4.07 8.09
CA GLU A 292 -28.30 3.67 6.96
C GLU A 292 -27.69 2.27 7.18
N LEU A 293 -27.16 1.99 8.37
CA LEU A 293 -26.71 0.66 8.77
C LEU A 293 -27.84 -0.39 8.69
N GLN A 294 -29.06 -0.03 9.12
CA GLN A 294 -30.22 -0.92 8.98
C GLN A 294 -30.59 -1.16 7.50
N ASN A 295 -30.54 -0.14 6.64
CA ASN A 295 -30.79 -0.28 5.20
C ASN A 295 -29.71 -1.13 4.51
N LEU A 296 -28.44 -0.97 4.89
CA LEU A 296 -27.33 -1.79 4.39
C LEU A 296 -27.46 -3.25 4.85
N SER A 297 -27.81 -3.49 6.11
CA SER A 297 -28.07 -4.85 6.64
C SER A 297 -29.30 -5.52 5.97
N ASN A 298 -30.36 -4.76 5.69
CA ASN A 298 -31.51 -5.25 4.92
C ASN A 298 -31.12 -5.59 3.45
N ARG A 299 -30.21 -4.82 2.84
CA ARG A 299 -29.66 -5.11 1.51
C ARG A 299 -28.77 -6.35 1.54
N GLU A 300 -27.90 -6.47 2.54
CA GLU A 300 -26.98 -7.60 2.73
C GLU A 300 -27.76 -8.90 2.93
N THR A 301 -28.74 -8.92 3.82
CA THR A 301 -29.60 -10.09 4.06
C THR A 301 -30.37 -10.51 2.81
N SER A 302 -30.90 -9.57 2.01
CA SER A 302 -31.55 -9.89 0.73
C SER A 302 -30.56 -10.39 -0.34
N LEU A 303 -29.31 -9.94 -0.34
CA LEU A 303 -28.26 -10.48 -1.21
C LEU A 303 -27.83 -11.88 -0.78
N ILE A 304 -27.70 -12.14 0.52
CA ILE A 304 -27.44 -13.48 1.08
C ILE A 304 -28.59 -14.43 0.73
N GLU A 305 -29.85 -13.99 0.85
CA GLU A 305 -31.02 -14.76 0.44
C GLU A 305 -30.94 -15.12 -1.05
N GLN A 306 -30.70 -14.14 -1.94
CA GLN A 306 -30.52 -14.37 -3.39
C GLN A 306 -29.35 -15.30 -3.72
N ILE A 307 -28.23 -15.20 -3.00
CA ILE A 307 -27.07 -16.11 -3.17
C ILE A 307 -27.44 -17.53 -2.72
N SER A 308 -28.10 -17.71 -1.58
CA SER A 308 -28.54 -19.02 -1.11
C SER A 308 -29.56 -19.66 -2.07
N ASP A 309 -30.46 -18.86 -2.64
CA ASP A 309 -31.46 -19.31 -3.60
C ASP A 309 -30.80 -19.70 -4.94
N MET A 310 -29.72 -19.03 -5.33
CA MET A 310 -28.87 -19.41 -6.47
C MET A 310 -28.04 -20.66 -6.18
N GLU A 311 -27.45 -20.79 -4.99
CA GLU A 311 -26.69 -21.97 -4.55
C GLU A 311 -27.56 -23.21 -4.51
N ILE A 312 -28.78 -23.13 -3.96
CA ILE A 312 -29.78 -24.20 -3.99
C ILE A 312 -30.13 -24.59 -5.43
N ARG A 313 -30.30 -23.62 -6.35
CA ARG A 313 -30.56 -23.93 -7.78
C ARG A 313 -29.37 -24.62 -8.45
N LEU A 314 -28.13 -24.18 -8.17
CA LEU A 314 -26.91 -24.81 -8.68
C LEU A 314 -26.73 -26.23 -8.13
N GLN A 315 -26.92 -26.44 -6.83
CA GLN A 315 -26.85 -27.76 -6.20
C GLN A 315 -27.89 -28.72 -6.79
N ASN A 316 -29.14 -28.25 -6.98
CA ASN A 316 -30.19 -29.01 -7.66
C ASN A 316 -29.88 -29.30 -9.14
N TYR A 317 -29.04 -28.50 -9.81
CA TYR A 317 -28.58 -28.76 -11.18
C TYR A 317 -27.44 -29.78 -11.20
N CYS A 318 -26.48 -29.69 -10.29
CA CYS A 318 -25.41 -30.67 -10.12
C CYS A 318 -25.95 -32.07 -9.81
N ILE A 319 -26.92 -32.20 -8.89
CA ILE A 319 -27.56 -33.49 -8.56
C ILE A 319 -28.22 -34.11 -9.80
N LYS A 320 -28.97 -33.31 -10.59
CA LYS A 320 -29.62 -33.79 -11.81
C LYS A 320 -28.63 -34.23 -12.90
N ASN A 321 -27.47 -33.58 -13.00
CA ASN A 321 -26.43 -34.00 -13.94
C ASN A 321 -25.70 -35.27 -13.46
N GLU A 322 -25.45 -35.40 -12.16
CA GLU A 322 -24.91 -36.63 -11.56
C GLU A 322 -25.82 -37.84 -11.80
N ASP A 323 -27.14 -37.69 -11.69
CA ASP A 323 -28.09 -38.78 -11.94
C ASP A 323 -28.08 -39.21 -13.42
N VAL A 324 -27.88 -38.29 -14.35
CA VAL A 324 -27.76 -38.57 -15.79
C VAL A 324 -26.44 -39.30 -16.15
N GLU A 325 -25.35 -39.11 -15.40
CA GLU A 325 -24.10 -39.86 -15.63
C GLU A 325 -24.07 -41.25 -14.96
N LYS A 326 -24.85 -41.47 -13.88
CA LYS A 326 -24.87 -42.75 -13.13
C LYS A 326 -25.54 -43.90 -13.87
N ASP A 327 -26.55 -43.61 -14.70
CA ASP A 327 -27.39 -44.58 -15.43
C ASP A 327 -26.61 -45.57 -16.34
N ILE A 328 -25.33 -45.30 -16.63
CA ILE A 328 -24.50 -46.13 -17.50
C ILE A 328 -23.52 -47.04 -16.71
N LYS A 329 -23.28 -46.83 -15.40
CA LYS A 329 -22.17 -47.52 -14.69
C LYS A 329 -22.39 -48.04 -13.26
N SER A 330 -23.46 -47.72 -12.54
CA SER A 330 -23.54 -48.04 -11.10
C SER A 330 -24.71 -48.93 -10.66
N ASN A 331 -24.69 -50.23 -11.02
CA ASN A 331 -25.55 -51.25 -10.40
C ASN A 331 -24.87 -52.07 -9.28
N THR A 332 -23.56 -51.86 -9.03
CA THR A 332 -22.82 -52.55 -7.96
C THR A 332 -22.51 -51.65 -6.75
N ASN A 333 -22.33 -50.35 -6.97
CA ASN A 333 -21.93 -49.42 -5.90
C ASN A 333 -23.13 -48.92 -5.07
N VAL A 334 -24.36 -49.03 -5.59
CA VAL A 334 -25.56 -48.56 -4.89
C VAL A 334 -25.83 -49.39 -3.63
N GLU A 335 -25.80 -50.72 -3.71
CA GLU A 335 -25.99 -51.60 -2.55
C GLU A 335 -24.95 -51.34 -1.43
N GLU A 336 -23.70 -51.03 -1.81
CA GLU A 336 -22.64 -50.70 -0.85
C GLU A 336 -22.80 -49.30 -0.25
N LEU A 337 -23.25 -48.32 -1.04
CA LEU A 337 -23.59 -46.97 -0.55
C LEU A 337 -24.82 -46.97 0.35
N GLU A 338 -25.89 -47.70 0.02
CA GLU A 338 -27.08 -47.87 0.86
C GLU A 338 -26.73 -48.53 2.20
N LYS A 339 -25.89 -49.57 2.17
CA LYS A 339 -25.38 -50.24 3.36
C LYS A 339 -24.54 -49.30 4.23
N ASN A 340 -23.69 -48.49 3.63
CA ASN A 340 -22.88 -47.49 4.35
C ASN A 340 -23.74 -46.35 4.91
N TYR A 341 -24.78 -45.90 4.18
CA TYR A 341 -25.76 -44.94 4.67
C TYR A 341 -26.54 -45.49 5.86
N SER A 342 -27.02 -46.73 5.78
CA SER A 342 -27.72 -47.43 6.87
C SER A 342 -26.83 -47.58 8.12
N ASN A 343 -25.56 -47.97 7.94
CA ASN A 343 -24.58 -48.02 9.03
C ASN A 343 -24.36 -46.63 9.66
N LEU A 344 -24.19 -45.58 8.85
CA LEU A 344 -23.99 -44.21 9.34
C LEU A 344 -25.22 -43.71 10.11
N GLN A 345 -26.42 -43.95 9.58
CA GLN A 345 -27.70 -43.61 10.22
C GLN A 345 -27.85 -44.31 11.57
N ALA A 346 -27.48 -45.59 11.67
CA ALA A 346 -27.44 -46.31 12.94
C ALA A 346 -26.47 -45.66 13.94
N THR A 347 -25.24 -45.32 13.51
CA THR A 347 -24.26 -44.66 14.40
C THR A 347 -24.69 -43.26 14.87
N LEU A 348 -25.45 -42.52 14.05
CA LEU A 348 -26.01 -41.22 14.42
C LEU A 348 -27.11 -41.35 15.49
N GLU A 349 -27.98 -42.36 15.40
CA GLU A 349 -29.01 -42.60 16.43
C GLU A 349 -28.36 -43.03 17.76
N ASP A 350 -27.35 -43.90 17.67
CA ASP A 350 -26.49 -44.29 18.79
C ASP A 350 -25.81 -43.09 19.46
N LEU A 351 -25.46 -42.04 18.69
CA LEU A 351 -24.85 -40.81 19.19
C LEU A 351 -25.86 -39.89 19.88
N LYS A 352 -27.09 -39.77 19.35
CA LYS A 352 -28.19 -39.04 20.00
C LYS A 352 -28.52 -39.62 21.38
N ILE A 353 -28.62 -40.95 21.49
CA ILE A 353 -28.91 -41.64 22.75
C ILE A 353 -27.85 -41.31 23.81
N LYS A 354 -26.56 -41.34 23.41
CA LYS A 354 -25.43 -40.96 24.28
C LYS A 354 -25.48 -39.48 24.69
N TYR A 355 -25.90 -38.59 23.79
CA TYR A 355 -26.08 -37.17 24.10
C TYR A 355 -27.22 -36.93 25.12
N GLU A 356 -28.37 -37.57 24.91
CA GLU A 356 -29.49 -37.51 25.88
C GLU A 356 -29.10 -38.03 27.27
N GLU A 357 -28.33 -39.11 27.34
CA GLU A 357 -27.81 -39.62 28.62
C GLU A 357 -26.91 -38.61 29.33
N ILE A 358 -26.03 -37.92 28.60
CA ILE A 358 -25.14 -36.89 29.14
C ILE A 358 -25.96 -35.69 29.63
N GLN A 359 -26.96 -35.25 28.86
CA GLN A 359 -27.86 -34.16 29.24
C GLN A 359 -28.67 -34.48 30.50
N LYS A 360 -29.17 -35.71 30.64
CA LYS A 360 -29.87 -36.20 31.86
C LYS A 360 -28.93 -36.24 33.07
N LYS A 361 -27.67 -36.66 32.89
CA LYS A 361 -26.63 -36.67 33.95
C LYS A 361 -26.26 -35.24 34.39
N TYR A 362 -26.15 -34.30 33.44
CA TYR A 362 -25.90 -32.88 33.74
C TYR A 362 -27.01 -32.28 34.62
N LEU A 363 -28.27 -32.39 34.21
CA LEU A 363 -29.42 -31.84 34.95
C LEU A 363 -29.53 -32.43 36.37
N ALA A 364 -29.25 -33.74 36.53
CA ALA A 364 -29.21 -34.37 37.85
C ALA A 364 -28.09 -33.82 38.76
N SER A 365 -26.94 -33.45 38.17
CA SER A 365 -25.84 -32.82 38.93
C SER A 365 -26.18 -31.38 39.35
N GLU A 366 -26.83 -30.60 38.48
CA GLU A 366 -27.26 -29.22 38.76
C GLU A 366 -28.31 -29.17 39.89
N ALA A 367 -29.29 -30.08 39.86
CA ALA A 367 -30.29 -30.22 40.93
C ALA A 367 -29.65 -30.56 42.28
N LYS A 368 -28.61 -31.40 42.29
CA LYS A 368 -27.88 -31.78 43.51
C LYS A 368 -27.03 -30.63 44.07
N ILE A 369 -26.47 -29.77 43.21
CA ILE A 369 -25.76 -28.55 43.65
C ILE A 369 -26.74 -27.58 44.34
N LYS A 370 -27.92 -27.36 43.75
CA LYS A 370 -28.97 -26.51 44.34
C LYS A 370 -29.42 -26.98 45.72
N GLN A 371 -29.64 -28.29 45.88
CA GLN A 371 -29.98 -28.89 47.18
C GLN A 371 -28.88 -28.72 48.24
N LEU A 372 -27.60 -28.73 47.86
CA LEU A 372 -26.50 -28.51 48.81
C LEU A 372 -26.46 -27.04 49.27
N SER A 373 -26.61 -26.08 48.37
CA SER A 373 -26.68 -24.65 48.75
C SER A 373 -27.86 -24.32 49.67
N GLU A 374 -29.01 -25.00 49.52
CA GLU A 374 -30.18 -24.81 50.38
C GLU A 374 -30.00 -25.34 51.82
N MET A 375 -28.98 -26.17 52.07
CA MET A 375 -28.68 -26.68 53.42
C MET A 375 -27.75 -25.75 54.22
N GLU A 376 -26.79 -25.08 53.55
CA GLU A 376 -25.77 -24.23 54.20
C GLU A 376 -26.39 -23.00 54.92
N ASP A 377 -27.53 -22.49 54.46
CA ASP A 377 -28.24 -21.35 55.04
C ASP A 377 -28.89 -21.62 56.43
N THR A 378 -28.84 -22.85 56.96
CA THR A 378 -29.73 -23.27 58.07
C THR A 378 -29.12 -23.37 59.47
N GLU A 379 -27.80 -23.53 59.63
CA GLU A 379 -27.22 -23.99 60.91
C GLU A 379 -26.77 -22.91 61.93
N HIS A 380 -26.68 -21.62 61.59
CA HIS A 380 -26.02 -20.62 62.46
C HIS A 380 -26.96 -19.48 62.92
N LYS A 381 -27.46 -19.58 64.16
CA LYS A 381 -28.52 -18.68 64.67
C LYS A 381 -28.47 -18.30 66.16
N HIS A 382 -27.34 -18.46 66.87
CA HIS A 382 -27.30 -18.21 68.33
C HIS A 382 -26.37 -17.08 68.82
N ASP A 383 -25.12 -16.94 68.35
CA ASP A 383 -24.16 -15.95 68.88
C ASP A 383 -24.31 -14.51 68.32
N ILE A 384 -25.50 -14.18 67.82
CA ILE A 384 -25.76 -13.14 66.79
C ILE A 384 -25.08 -11.79 67.03
N LEU A 385 -24.98 -11.24 68.26
CA LEU A 385 -24.42 -9.89 68.44
C LEU A 385 -22.89 -9.81 68.47
N LYS A 386 -22.19 -10.84 68.97
CA LYS A 386 -20.73 -10.90 68.82
C LYS A 386 -20.37 -11.46 67.46
N LEU A 387 -21.07 -12.52 67.05
CA LEU A 387 -20.95 -13.13 65.74
C LEU A 387 -21.28 -12.13 64.61
N ASN A 388 -22.14 -11.12 64.78
CA ASN A 388 -22.33 -10.07 63.76
C ASN A 388 -21.10 -9.16 63.57
N ALA A 389 -20.32 -8.90 64.62
CA ALA A 389 -19.08 -8.14 64.50
C ALA A 389 -17.97 -8.98 63.87
N ASP A 390 -17.84 -10.23 64.35
CA ASP A 390 -16.86 -11.18 63.82
C ASP A 390 -17.23 -11.59 62.37
N ILE A 391 -18.50 -11.85 62.03
CA ILE A 391 -19.00 -12.03 60.65
C ILE A 391 -18.83 -10.73 59.83
N ALA A 392 -19.02 -9.52 60.37
CA ALA A 392 -18.76 -8.32 59.58
C ALA A 392 -17.27 -8.20 59.19
N SER A 393 -16.37 -8.54 60.11
CA SER A 393 -14.93 -8.65 59.86
C SER A 393 -14.62 -9.76 58.86
N ASP A 394 -15.09 -10.99 59.12
CA ASP A 394 -14.79 -12.18 58.35
C ASP A 394 -15.49 -12.19 56.99
N LYS A 395 -16.63 -11.51 56.84
CA LYS A 395 -17.26 -11.21 55.55
C LYS A 395 -16.44 -10.20 54.75
N VAL A 396 -15.82 -9.20 55.38
CA VAL A 396 -14.88 -8.30 54.68
C VAL A 396 -13.58 -9.03 54.34
N ALA A 397 -13.08 -9.93 55.19
CA ALA A 397 -11.92 -10.75 54.93
C ALA A 397 -12.18 -11.77 53.81
N ALA A 398 -13.31 -12.49 53.87
CA ALA A 398 -13.76 -13.43 52.85
C ALA A 398 -14.17 -12.73 51.56
N GLN A 399 -14.75 -11.52 51.59
CA GLN A 399 -14.98 -10.71 50.40
C GLN A 399 -13.65 -10.31 49.75
N ARG A 400 -12.66 -9.85 50.52
CA ARG A 400 -11.31 -9.57 49.99
C ARG A 400 -10.62 -10.82 49.47
N ALA A 401 -10.75 -11.97 50.14
CA ALA A 401 -10.15 -13.24 49.70
C ALA A 401 -10.84 -13.82 48.47
N THR A 402 -12.17 -13.72 48.36
CA THR A 402 -12.92 -14.12 47.16
C THR A 402 -12.74 -13.14 46.01
N GLU A 403 -12.55 -11.85 46.27
CA GLU A 403 -12.18 -10.85 45.27
C GLU A 403 -10.74 -11.04 44.78
N GLN A 404 -9.79 -11.36 45.67
CA GLN A 404 -8.43 -11.78 45.31
C GLN A 404 -8.44 -13.11 44.54
N ASN A 405 -9.20 -14.11 44.96
CA ASN A 405 -9.32 -15.39 44.22
C ASN A 405 -10.03 -15.21 42.88
N LYS A 406 -11.04 -14.33 42.78
CA LYS A 406 -11.68 -13.95 41.51
C LYS A 406 -10.70 -13.24 40.60
N LYS A 407 -9.86 -12.34 41.14
CA LYS A 407 -8.80 -11.68 40.38
C LYS A 407 -7.74 -12.70 39.92
N LEU A 408 -7.20 -13.52 40.81
CA LEU A 408 -6.24 -14.58 40.46
C LEU A 408 -6.82 -15.56 39.43
N LYS A 409 -8.10 -15.92 39.52
CA LYS A 409 -8.77 -16.75 38.50
C LYS A 409 -8.91 -16.01 37.16
N SER A 410 -9.21 -14.71 37.17
CA SER A 410 -9.22 -13.89 35.96
C SER A 410 -7.82 -13.73 35.37
N ASP A 411 -6.79 -13.52 36.19
CA ASP A 411 -5.40 -13.39 35.76
C ASP A 411 -4.87 -14.73 35.22
N MET A 412 -5.27 -15.86 35.80
CA MET A 412 -4.99 -17.21 35.26
C MET A 412 -5.75 -17.46 33.95
N GLN A 413 -7.04 -17.13 33.86
CA GLN A 413 -7.80 -17.26 32.61
C GLN A 413 -7.21 -16.39 31.49
N ASN A 414 -6.82 -15.14 31.80
CA ASN A 414 -6.12 -14.25 30.85
C ASN A 414 -4.80 -14.87 30.37
N LEU A 415 -4.06 -15.57 31.24
CA LEU A 415 -2.82 -16.27 30.89
C LEU A 415 -3.07 -17.56 30.10
N GLU A 416 -4.14 -18.30 30.38
CA GLU A 416 -4.58 -19.47 29.61
C GLU A 416 -5.04 -19.06 28.21
N GLU A 417 -5.85 -18.01 28.09
CA GLU A 417 -6.29 -17.43 26.81
C GLU A 417 -5.10 -16.88 26.01
N ALA A 418 -4.16 -16.18 26.65
CA ALA A 418 -2.93 -15.72 26.00
C ALA A 418 -2.02 -16.88 25.57
N TYR A 419 -1.94 -17.97 26.34
CA TYR A 419 -1.19 -19.17 25.98
C TYR A 419 -1.83 -19.92 24.82
N VAL A 420 -3.15 -20.12 24.83
CA VAL A 420 -3.90 -20.74 23.75
C VAL A 420 -3.75 -19.91 22.47
N LYS A 421 -3.91 -18.59 22.55
CA LYS A 421 -3.68 -17.69 21.42
C LYS A 421 -2.25 -17.80 20.90
N MET A 422 -1.22 -17.63 21.74
CA MET A 422 0.18 -17.75 21.32
C MET A 422 0.51 -19.14 20.73
N SER A 423 -0.15 -20.20 21.21
CA SER A 423 -0.02 -21.55 20.63
C SER A 423 -0.70 -21.67 19.27
N SER A 424 -1.86 -21.03 19.07
CA SER A 424 -2.55 -20.92 17.78
C SER A 424 -1.75 -20.09 16.77
N ASP A 425 -1.34 -18.89 17.15
CA ASP A 425 -0.50 -17.98 16.35
C ASP A 425 0.80 -18.70 15.94
N LYS A 426 1.41 -19.46 16.86
CA LYS A 426 2.59 -20.29 16.59
C LYS A 426 2.29 -21.44 15.61
N LEU A 427 1.16 -22.13 15.74
CA LEU A 427 0.76 -23.20 14.82
C LEU A 427 0.60 -22.64 13.40
N GLU A 428 -0.18 -21.57 13.26
CA GLU A 428 -0.41 -20.88 11.98
C GLU A 428 0.89 -20.38 11.34
N LEU A 429 1.80 -19.79 12.13
CA LEU A 429 3.14 -19.41 11.66
C LEU A 429 3.98 -20.61 11.23
N THR A 430 3.90 -21.76 11.92
CA THR A 430 4.61 -22.98 11.47
C THR A 430 3.99 -23.60 10.22
N GLU A 431 2.68 -23.50 10.02
CA GLU A 431 1.99 -23.97 8.82
C GLU A 431 2.30 -23.08 7.61
N LYS A 432 2.22 -21.75 7.76
CA LYS A 432 2.67 -20.78 6.75
C LYS A 432 4.14 -21.00 6.36
N LEU A 433 5.02 -21.18 7.35
CA LEU A 433 6.43 -21.49 7.11
C LEU A 433 6.64 -22.86 6.43
N ALA A 434 5.76 -23.83 6.64
CA ALA A 434 5.80 -25.12 5.93
C ALA A 434 5.32 -24.97 4.47
N ALA A 435 4.26 -24.19 4.23
CA ALA A 435 3.75 -23.87 2.90
C ALA A 435 4.76 -23.08 2.08
N GLU A 436 5.39 -22.04 2.65
CA GLU A 436 6.49 -21.32 2.00
C GLU A 436 7.66 -22.25 1.67
N LYS A 437 8.07 -23.14 2.58
CA LYS A 437 9.14 -24.12 2.31
C LYS A 437 8.77 -25.14 1.24
N TYR A 438 7.48 -25.46 1.08
CA TYR A 438 7.00 -26.28 -0.02
C TYR A 438 7.09 -25.51 -1.35
N LEU A 439 6.53 -24.30 -1.41
CA LEU A 439 6.55 -23.44 -2.58
C LEU A 439 7.99 -23.11 -3.03
N ASN A 440 8.90 -22.85 -2.09
CA ASN A 440 10.30 -22.53 -2.39
C ASN A 440 11.05 -23.75 -2.99
N ARG A 441 10.73 -24.98 -2.55
CA ARG A 441 11.21 -26.20 -3.23
C ARG A 441 10.64 -26.34 -4.63
N GLU A 442 9.33 -26.09 -4.81
CA GLU A 442 8.67 -26.16 -6.12
C GLU A 442 9.26 -25.14 -7.10
N LEU A 443 9.50 -23.91 -6.66
CA LEU A 443 10.21 -22.88 -7.42
C LEU A 443 11.66 -23.29 -7.72
N THR A 444 12.38 -23.90 -6.77
CA THR A 444 13.74 -24.42 -7.01
C THR A 444 13.74 -25.50 -8.10
N ILE A 445 12.75 -26.40 -8.12
CA ILE A 445 12.60 -27.43 -9.16
C ILE A 445 12.26 -26.78 -10.51
N LYS A 446 11.31 -25.84 -10.54
CA LYS A 446 10.94 -25.10 -11.76
C LYS A 446 12.11 -24.30 -12.34
N LEU A 447 12.95 -23.69 -11.50
CA LEU A 447 14.18 -23.03 -11.94
C LEU A 447 15.16 -24.04 -12.54
N ALA A 448 15.39 -25.19 -11.90
CA ALA A 448 16.26 -26.24 -12.45
C ALA A 448 15.75 -26.78 -13.80
N GLU A 449 14.44 -26.98 -13.97
CA GLU A 449 13.83 -27.36 -15.25
C GLU A 449 14.05 -26.30 -16.34
N VAL A 450 13.92 -25.01 -16.02
CA VAL A 450 14.14 -23.91 -16.97
C VAL A 450 15.61 -23.83 -17.36
N ASP A 451 16.51 -24.03 -16.40
CA ASP A 451 17.96 -24.12 -16.61
C ASP A 451 18.34 -25.30 -17.53
N GLU A 452 17.72 -26.47 -17.37
CA GLU A 452 17.92 -27.62 -18.26
C GLU A 452 17.37 -27.36 -19.67
N LYS A 453 16.16 -26.81 -19.80
CA LYS A 453 15.57 -26.41 -21.09
C LYS A 453 16.43 -25.36 -21.80
N SER A 454 17.00 -24.41 -21.05
CA SER A 454 17.95 -23.41 -21.55
C SER A 454 19.23 -24.04 -22.08
N LYS A 455 19.84 -24.97 -21.32
CA LYS A 455 21.02 -25.75 -21.76
C LYS A 455 20.71 -26.60 -22.99
N GLU A 456 19.54 -27.22 -23.07
CA GLU A 456 19.10 -28.02 -24.22
C GLU A 456 18.94 -27.15 -25.48
N ILE A 457 18.33 -25.97 -25.36
CA ILE A 457 18.21 -25.00 -26.45
C ILE A 457 19.60 -24.50 -26.89
N HIS A 458 20.50 -24.21 -25.94
CA HIS A 458 21.87 -23.79 -26.26
C HIS A 458 22.65 -24.88 -27.00
N LEU A 459 22.57 -26.14 -26.56
CA LEU A 459 23.18 -27.28 -27.28
C LEU A 459 22.60 -27.47 -28.69
N LYS A 460 21.28 -27.33 -28.85
CA LYS A 460 20.60 -27.35 -30.15
C LYS A 460 21.07 -26.20 -31.05
N LEU A 461 21.30 -25.01 -30.49
CA LEU A 461 21.81 -23.85 -31.22
C LEU A 461 23.27 -24.05 -31.65
N MET A 462 24.16 -24.48 -30.75
CA MET A 462 25.56 -24.77 -31.11
C MET A 462 25.68 -25.87 -32.19
N ALA A 463 24.81 -26.89 -32.16
CA ALA A 463 24.76 -27.90 -33.22
C ALA A 463 24.26 -27.34 -34.57
N LYS A 464 23.38 -26.32 -34.55
CA LYS A 464 22.95 -25.60 -35.76
C LYS A 464 24.03 -24.66 -36.28
N ASP A 465 24.78 -24.01 -35.41
CA ASP A 465 25.93 -23.18 -35.79
C ASP A 465 27.06 -24.03 -36.38
N GLU A 466 27.33 -25.23 -35.84
CA GLU A 466 28.30 -26.15 -36.42
C GLU A 466 27.89 -26.60 -37.83
N GLU A 467 26.62 -26.97 -38.04
CA GLU A 467 26.08 -27.28 -39.38
C GLU A 467 26.11 -26.06 -40.32
N MET A 468 25.86 -24.86 -39.82
CA MET A 468 25.98 -23.62 -40.60
C MET A 468 27.43 -23.37 -41.03
N ILE A 469 28.41 -23.59 -40.14
CA ILE A 469 29.85 -23.47 -40.43
C ILE A 469 30.28 -24.54 -41.43
N ARG A 470 29.81 -25.78 -41.29
CA ARG A 470 30.06 -26.88 -42.24
C ARG A 470 29.52 -26.53 -43.63
N LEU A 471 28.27 -26.06 -43.73
CA LEU A 471 27.64 -25.62 -44.97
C LEU A 471 28.36 -24.41 -45.59
N GLN A 472 28.65 -23.36 -44.81
CA GLN A 472 29.38 -22.18 -45.31
C GLN A 472 30.78 -22.55 -45.81
N THR A 473 31.46 -23.50 -45.16
CA THR A 473 32.75 -24.03 -45.61
C THR A 473 32.62 -24.81 -46.93
N ALA A 474 31.55 -25.61 -47.07
CA ALA A 474 31.25 -26.31 -48.32
C ALA A 474 30.93 -25.35 -49.47
N TYR A 475 30.11 -24.32 -49.25
CA TYR A 475 29.85 -23.26 -50.23
C TYR A 475 31.15 -22.55 -50.65
N ARG A 476 31.99 -22.13 -49.69
CA ARG A 476 33.30 -21.52 -49.97
C ARG A 476 34.29 -22.47 -50.67
N ASN A 477 34.11 -23.79 -50.59
CA ASN A 477 34.90 -24.76 -51.36
C ASN A 477 34.40 -24.79 -52.81
N LEU A 478 33.09 -24.95 -53.00
CA LEU A 478 32.43 -25.01 -54.31
C LEU A 478 32.61 -23.72 -55.12
N GLU A 479 32.54 -22.56 -54.47
CA GLU A 479 32.83 -21.24 -55.06
C GLU A 479 34.26 -21.17 -55.62
N ARG A 480 35.26 -21.67 -54.87
CA ARG A 480 36.65 -21.80 -55.34
C ARG A 480 36.84 -22.85 -56.43
N GLU A 481 35.92 -23.80 -56.60
CA GLU A 481 35.93 -24.75 -57.72
C GLU A 481 35.32 -24.12 -58.98
N PHE A 482 34.20 -23.40 -58.87
CA PHE A 482 33.65 -22.58 -59.96
C PHE A 482 34.60 -21.48 -60.43
N GLU A 483 35.33 -20.82 -59.53
CA GLU A 483 36.39 -19.86 -59.90
C GLU A 483 37.54 -20.51 -60.67
N LYS A 484 37.90 -21.77 -60.36
CA LYS A 484 38.96 -22.50 -61.10
C LYS A 484 38.48 -22.88 -62.49
N GLN A 485 37.31 -23.50 -62.59
CA GLN A 485 36.70 -23.84 -63.89
C GLN A 485 36.50 -22.60 -64.76
N SER A 486 36.04 -21.49 -64.18
CA SER A 486 35.90 -20.20 -64.90
C SER A 486 37.25 -19.65 -65.37
N ARG A 487 38.32 -19.81 -64.59
CA ARG A 487 39.69 -19.42 -64.99
C ARG A 487 40.27 -20.35 -66.06
N GLU A 488 39.99 -21.65 -66.01
CA GLU A 488 40.38 -22.63 -67.03
C GLU A 488 39.66 -22.35 -68.36
N ILE A 489 38.35 -22.06 -68.32
CA ILE A 489 37.57 -21.62 -69.49
C ILE A 489 38.17 -20.34 -70.08
N GLN A 490 38.38 -19.29 -69.28
CA GLN A 490 38.99 -18.03 -69.76
C GLN A 490 40.41 -18.21 -70.32
N GLN A 491 41.19 -19.18 -69.83
CA GLN A 491 42.50 -19.52 -70.39
C GLN A 491 42.39 -20.24 -71.74
N SER A 492 41.38 -21.12 -71.90
CA SER A 492 41.09 -21.76 -73.18
C SER A 492 40.60 -20.77 -74.25
N GLU A 493 39.75 -19.80 -73.87
CA GLU A 493 39.26 -18.74 -74.76
C GLU A 493 40.38 -17.80 -75.21
N LYS A 494 41.26 -17.39 -74.27
CA LYS A 494 42.42 -16.54 -74.55
C LYS A 494 43.45 -17.20 -75.46
N HIS A 495 43.41 -18.51 -75.66
CA HIS A 495 44.35 -19.22 -76.53
C HIS A 495 44.05 -19.06 -78.02
N CYS A 496 42.96 -18.38 -78.40
CA CYS A 496 42.49 -18.27 -79.79
C CYS A 496 42.66 -16.89 -80.44
N THR A 497 43.18 -15.87 -79.73
CA THR A 497 43.36 -14.51 -80.28
C THR A 497 44.56 -13.74 -79.69
N GLU A 498 45.62 -13.62 -80.47
CA GLU A 498 46.69 -12.61 -80.35
C GLU A 498 46.57 -11.61 -81.53
N PRO A 499 47.08 -10.35 -81.45
CA PRO A 499 48.43 -10.02 -80.99
C PRO A 499 48.57 -8.80 -80.03
N GLN A 500 49.84 -8.54 -79.67
CA GLN A 500 50.38 -7.64 -78.63
C GLN A 500 50.77 -6.23 -79.19
N PRO A 501 51.68 -5.42 -78.58
CA PRO A 501 51.85 -4.96 -77.18
C PRO A 501 52.06 -3.42 -77.04
N ILE A 502 52.00 -2.86 -75.83
CA ILE A 502 52.80 -1.65 -75.42
C ILE A 502 53.32 -1.86 -73.96
N GLU A 503 54.59 -1.52 -73.71
CA GLU A 503 55.32 -1.59 -72.42
C GLU A 503 55.58 -0.13 -71.92
N LEU A 504 55.94 0.25 -70.68
CA LEU A 504 56.62 -0.34 -69.50
C LEU A 504 56.03 0.29 -68.18
N GLN A 505 56.35 -0.02 -66.91
CA GLN A 505 57.19 -1.03 -66.21
C GLN A 505 56.89 -1.06 -64.68
N ASN A 506 57.48 -2.03 -63.94
CA ASN A 506 58.12 -1.97 -62.58
C ASN A 506 57.65 -0.98 -61.45
N LYS A 507 57.67 -1.30 -60.13
CA LYS A 507 58.02 -2.54 -59.37
C LYS A 507 57.69 -2.44 -57.84
N SER A 508 57.68 -3.61 -57.18
CA SER A 508 58.11 -3.95 -55.79
C SER A 508 57.46 -3.32 -54.52
N ASP A 509 56.80 -4.20 -53.75
CA ASP A 509 57.13 -4.62 -52.37
C ASP A 509 57.05 -3.68 -51.13
N LEU A 510 55.93 -3.85 -50.39
CA LEU A 510 55.86 -4.06 -48.92
C LEU A 510 56.27 -2.90 -47.95
N PRO A 511 56.16 -3.02 -46.58
CA PRO A 511 55.50 -1.98 -45.78
C PRO A 511 56.41 -1.33 -44.69
N GLU A 512 55.86 -0.43 -43.85
CA GLU A 512 55.99 -0.41 -42.35
C GLU A 512 55.70 0.99 -41.69
N ASN A 513 54.83 0.99 -40.66
CA ASN A 513 54.69 1.82 -39.42
C ASN A 513 55.01 3.36 -39.31
N LEU A 514 54.39 3.99 -38.27
CA LEU A 514 54.74 5.27 -37.57
C LEU A 514 54.46 6.61 -38.32
N GLU A 515 54.23 7.77 -37.67
CA GLU A 515 53.59 8.14 -36.38
C GLU A 515 53.17 9.64 -36.36
N LEU A 516 52.18 9.97 -35.51
CA LEU A 516 51.93 11.23 -34.75
C LEU A 516 52.18 12.68 -35.29
N ASN A 517 51.22 13.55 -34.91
CA ASN A 517 51.36 14.87 -34.27
C ASN A 517 51.31 16.24 -35.03
N ASP A 518 50.25 17.00 -34.67
CA ASP A 518 50.27 18.36 -34.06
C ASP A 518 50.37 19.70 -34.84
N LYS A 519 49.37 20.56 -34.53
CA LYS A 519 49.42 22.02 -34.16
C LYS A 519 49.04 23.16 -35.13
N GLU A 520 47.97 23.86 -34.72
CA GLU A 520 47.82 25.35 -34.65
C GLU A 520 47.77 26.14 -36.01
N ASN A 521 47.31 27.41 -36.15
CA ASN A 521 46.91 28.48 -35.20
C ASN A 521 46.02 29.63 -35.82
N VAL A 522 45.43 30.48 -34.97
CA VAL A 522 44.90 31.88 -35.10
C VAL A 522 43.75 32.34 -36.05
N SER A 523 42.93 33.26 -35.50
CA SER A 523 42.24 34.45 -36.12
C SER A 523 40.97 34.27 -36.97
N ALA A 524 40.00 35.21 -36.99
CA ALA A 524 39.64 36.34 -36.10
C ALA A 524 38.23 36.94 -36.46
N CYS A 525 37.68 37.79 -35.58
CA CYS A 525 36.53 38.74 -35.63
C CYS A 525 35.83 39.06 -37.00
N THR A 526 34.57 39.55 -37.11
CA THR A 526 33.87 40.60 -36.30
C THR A 526 32.36 40.72 -36.65
N TYR A 527 31.56 41.37 -35.79
CA TYR A 527 30.18 41.92 -35.98
C TYR A 527 29.71 42.30 -37.41
N ASN A 528 28.45 41.98 -37.81
CA ASN A 528 27.30 42.94 -37.79
C ASN A 528 25.94 42.46 -38.39
N HIS A 529 24.89 42.77 -37.61
CA HIS A 529 23.46 43.07 -37.85
C HIS A 529 22.78 43.14 -39.27
N CYS A 530 21.63 42.44 -39.36
CA CYS A 530 20.28 42.84 -39.88
C CYS A 530 19.86 42.98 -41.37
N SER A 531 18.55 42.69 -41.54
CA SER A 531 17.53 43.22 -42.47
C SER A 531 17.33 42.68 -43.92
N ASP A 532 16.22 41.95 -44.05
CA ASP A 532 15.05 42.19 -44.92
C ASP A 532 15.08 42.05 -46.48
N GLU A 533 14.06 41.29 -46.93
CA GLU A 533 13.17 41.49 -48.09
C GLU A 533 13.58 41.17 -49.58
N GLN A 534 12.73 40.30 -50.16
CA GLN A 534 12.03 40.41 -51.46
C GLN A 534 12.57 39.83 -52.81
N GLN A 535 11.63 39.13 -53.50
CA GLN A 535 11.46 38.89 -54.97
C GLN A 535 12.40 37.94 -55.75
N GLY A 536 11.84 37.12 -56.68
CA GLY A 536 12.60 36.77 -57.91
C GLY A 536 12.41 35.47 -58.73
N SER A 537 11.20 34.97 -59.03
CA SER A 537 10.84 34.28 -60.31
C SER A 537 11.62 33.05 -60.92
N PHE A 538 10.87 31.95 -61.12
CA PHE A 538 10.76 31.12 -62.36
C PHE A 538 11.88 30.14 -62.83
N ILE A 539 11.44 29.14 -63.65
CA ILE A 539 12.17 28.15 -64.49
C ILE A 539 12.36 26.71 -63.90
N GLU A 540 11.51 25.79 -64.38
CA GLU A 540 11.74 24.33 -64.52
C GLU A 540 12.84 24.04 -65.58
N PRO A 541 13.56 22.87 -65.61
CA PRO A 541 12.94 21.53 -65.49
C PRO A 541 13.82 20.36 -64.97
N SER A 542 13.31 19.13 -65.18
CA SER A 542 14.05 17.87 -65.43
C SER A 542 14.74 17.11 -64.28
N ASN A 543 13.92 16.37 -63.52
CA ASN A 543 13.93 14.90 -63.53
C ASN A 543 15.27 14.15 -63.80
N THR A 544 15.90 13.58 -62.76
CA THR A 544 16.44 12.20 -62.72
C THR A 544 17.17 11.90 -61.39
N LYS A 545 16.59 11.11 -60.47
CA LYS A 545 17.33 10.51 -59.31
C LYS A 545 16.56 9.45 -58.48
N SER A 546 15.73 8.63 -59.12
CA SER A 546 14.79 7.68 -58.48
C SER A 546 15.39 6.48 -57.72
N HIS A 547 16.69 6.47 -57.39
CA HIS A 547 17.37 5.34 -56.73
C HIS A 547 17.90 5.65 -55.31
N LEU A 548 18.05 6.93 -54.94
CA LEU A 548 18.68 7.32 -53.66
C LEU A 548 17.70 7.53 -52.49
N THR A 549 16.39 7.59 -52.74
CA THR A 549 15.40 7.91 -51.71
C THR A 549 15.28 6.81 -50.64
N TYR A 550 15.07 5.56 -51.07
CA TYR A 550 14.73 4.42 -50.19
C TYR A 550 15.74 4.10 -49.07
N GLN A 551 17.00 4.52 -49.18
CA GLN A 551 18.00 4.34 -48.11
C GLN A 551 17.94 5.44 -47.04
N ASN A 552 17.41 6.62 -47.37
CA ASN A 552 17.27 7.73 -46.43
C ASN A 552 16.01 7.58 -45.58
N ASP A 553 14.92 7.06 -46.14
CA ASP A 553 13.67 6.81 -45.41
C ASP A 553 13.87 5.74 -44.30
N ASP A 554 14.59 4.66 -44.61
CA ASP A 554 14.99 3.62 -43.65
C ASP A 554 15.91 4.16 -42.53
N ALA A 555 16.83 5.06 -42.86
CA ALA A 555 17.66 5.75 -41.88
C ALA A 555 16.85 6.71 -40.98
N MET A 556 15.86 7.41 -41.55
CA MET A 556 14.97 8.31 -40.82
C MET A 556 14.04 7.55 -39.86
N LEU A 557 13.48 6.42 -40.28
CA LEU A 557 12.67 5.54 -39.45
C LEU A 557 13.47 4.99 -38.25
N LYS A 558 14.71 4.55 -38.47
CA LYS A 558 15.61 4.09 -37.38
C LYS A 558 16.00 5.21 -36.42
N LEU A 559 16.12 6.44 -36.91
CA LEU A 559 16.34 7.62 -36.08
C LEU A 559 15.10 7.97 -35.25
N GLN A 560 13.91 7.91 -35.84
CA GLN A 560 12.63 8.10 -35.14
C GLN A 560 12.39 7.03 -34.07
N GLU A 561 12.64 5.75 -34.38
CA GLU A 561 12.55 4.64 -33.41
C GLU A 561 13.52 4.86 -32.24
N ARG A 562 14.74 5.32 -32.52
CA ARG A 562 15.72 5.65 -31.48
C ARG A 562 15.31 6.85 -30.64
N PHE A 563 14.73 7.89 -31.23
CA PHE A 563 14.20 9.03 -30.46
C PHE A 563 13.00 8.64 -29.60
N LEU A 564 12.09 7.80 -30.10
CA LEU A 564 10.98 7.25 -29.31
C LEU A 564 11.49 6.47 -28.11
N LYS A 565 12.45 5.55 -28.32
CA LYS A 565 13.10 4.80 -27.22
C LYS A 565 13.81 5.70 -26.21
N ILE A 566 14.52 6.75 -26.66
CA ILE A 566 15.16 7.69 -25.74
C ILE A 566 14.11 8.52 -24.97
N MET A 567 12.98 8.88 -25.57
CA MET A 567 11.89 9.57 -24.85
C MET A 567 11.17 8.64 -23.85
N GLU A 568 11.01 7.36 -24.18
CA GLU A 568 10.50 6.31 -23.29
C GLU A 568 11.47 6.07 -22.11
N GLU A 569 12.77 5.87 -22.38
CA GLU A 569 13.84 5.78 -21.36
C GLU A 569 13.90 7.03 -20.47
N VAL A 570 13.70 8.25 -21.02
CA VAL A 570 13.68 9.49 -20.24
C VAL A 570 12.40 9.63 -19.40
N ALA A 571 11.26 9.11 -19.85
CA ALA A 571 10.04 9.03 -19.06
C ALA A 571 10.20 8.02 -17.90
N ASP A 572 10.68 6.81 -18.17
CA ASP A 572 10.97 5.79 -17.16
C ASP A 572 11.97 6.30 -16.10
N LEU A 573 13.04 6.98 -16.53
CA LEU A 573 14.02 7.60 -15.61
C LEU A 573 13.44 8.78 -14.83
N SER A 574 12.47 9.51 -15.38
CA SER A 574 11.71 10.54 -14.67
C SER A 574 10.81 9.92 -13.60
N ASP A 575 10.09 8.85 -13.91
CA ASP A 575 9.16 8.23 -12.97
C ASP A 575 9.88 7.45 -11.86
N GLU A 576 10.98 6.75 -12.18
CA GLU A 576 11.86 6.16 -11.16
C GLU A 576 12.55 7.25 -10.31
N LYS A 577 12.89 8.42 -10.88
CA LYS A 577 13.34 9.58 -10.08
C LYS A 577 12.25 10.03 -9.08
N HIS A 578 11.01 10.23 -9.52
CA HIS A 578 9.93 10.65 -8.63
C HIS A 578 9.66 9.60 -7.54
N ARG A 579 9.70 8.31 -7.90
CA ARG A 579 9.63 7.19 -6.95
C ARG A 579 10.76 7.22 -5.92
N LEU A 580 12.00 7.46 -6.34
CA LEU A 580 13.14 7.60 -5.44
C LEU A 580 13.04 8.84 -4.54
N GLU A 581 12.52 9.96 -5.06
CA GLU A 581 12.23 11.15 -4.26
C GLU A 581 11.14 10.91 -3.20
N HIS A 582 10.09 10.15 -3.52
CA HIS A 582 9.10 9.67 -2.55
C HIS A 582 9.72 8.75 -1.48
N ILE A 583 10.58 7.80 -1.87
CA ILE A 583 11.28 6.91 -0.93
C ILE A 583 12.22 7.71 -0.02
N ILE A 584 12.94 8.71 -0.55
CA ILE A 584 13.79 9.61 0.25
C ILE A 584 12.95 10.42 1.25
N MET A 585 11.78 10.92 0.84
CA MET A 585 10.85 11.62 1.73
C MET A 585 10.35 10.72 2.87
N GLN A 586 10.01 9.47 2.58
CA GLN A 586 9.62 8.48 3.59
C GLN A 586 10.79 8.19 4.56
N LEU A 587 11.98 7.90 4.05
CA LEU A 587 13.17 7.64 4.87
C LEU A 587 13.58 8.84 5.72
N GLN A 588 13.30 10.08 5.27
CA GLN A 588 13.49 11.28 6.08
C GLN A 588 12.49 11.34 7.23
N ASN A 589 11.19 11.09 6.99
CA ASN A 589 10.17 11.04 8.04
C ASN A 589 10.44 9.91 9.07
N GLU A 590 10.93 8.75 8.61
CA GLU A 590 11.40 7.67 9.47
C GLU A 590 12.64 8.09 10.29
N THR A 591 13.57 8.84 9.68
CA THR A 591 14.76 9.38 10.39
C THR A 591 14.37 10.42 11.45
N ASP A 592 13.44 11.31 11.16
CA ASP A 592 12.98 12.35 12.08
C ASP A 592 12.21 11.74 13.27
N THR A 593 11.33 10.76 13.03
CA THR A 593 10.66 10.02 14.12
C THR A 593 11.64 9.18 14.95
N ILE A 594 12.66 8.57 14.34
CA ILE A 594 13.76 7.91 15.08
C ILE A 594 14.53 8.94 15.94
N CYS A 595 14.75 10.17 15.45
CA CYS A 595 15.38 11.22 16.23
C CYS A 595 14.53 11.66 17.43
N GLU A 596 13.21 11.72 17.29
CA GLU A 596 12.29 11.96 18.41
C GLU A 596 12.35 10.83 19.46
N TYR A 597 12.30 9.56 19.03
CA TYR A 597 12.50 8.42 19.95
C TYR A 597 13.84 8.48 20.69
N VAL A 598 14.92 8.88 20.01
CA VAL A 598 16.24 9.06 20.64
C VAL A 598 16.25 10.23 21.63
N ALA A 599 15.54 11.33 21.36
CA ALA A 599 15.37 12.44 22.29
C ALA A 599 14.56 12.04 23.54
N LEU A 600 13.42 11.37 23.34
CA LEU A 600 12.58 10.84 24.41
C LEU A 600 13.34 9.82 25.28
N TYR A 601 14.12 8.93 24.68
CA TYR A 601 14.98 7.99 25.42
C TYR A 601 16.05 8.72 26.25
N GLN A 602 16.70 9.75 25.69
CA GLN A 602 17.66 10.57 26.45
C GLN A 602 16.99 11.34 27.60
N GLN A 603 15.79 11.89 27.40
CA GLN A 603 15.01 12.54 28.45
C GLN A 603 14.60 11.56 29.54
N GLN A 604 14.07 10.38 29.18
CA GLN A 604 13.70 9.33 30.13
C GLN A 604 14.92 8.84 30.92
N ARG A 605 16.07 8.65 30.26
CA ARG A 605 17.33 8.25 30.92
C ARG A 605 17.87 9.33 31.86
N SER A 606 17.71 10.60 31.50
CA SER A 606 18.04 11.75 32.36
C SER A 606 17.14 11.80 33.59
N LEU A 607 15.82 11.65 33.43
CA LEU A 607 14.86 11.59 34.54
C LEU A 607 15.10 10.39 35.47
N LEU A 608 15.46 9.23 34.92
CA LEU A 608 15.79 8.04 35.71
C LEU A 608 17.07 8.28 36.53
N LYS A 609 18.13 8.82 35.91
CA LYS A 609 19.38 9.19 36.58
C LYS A 609 19.14 10.23 37.69
N LYS A 610 18.28 11.22 37.45
CA LYS A 610 17.90 12.22 38.46
C LYS A 610 17.19 11.59 39.66
N ARG A 611 16.29 10.61 39.44
CA ARG A 611 15.66 9.85 40.53
C ARG A 611 16.65 8.96 41.28
N ASP A 612 17.60 8.34 40.60
CA ASP A 612 18.65 7.53 41.25
C ASP A 612 19.60 8.43 42.08
N GLU A 613 19.89 9.64 41.62
CA GLU A 613 20.64 10.67 42.36
C GLU A 613 19.86 11.18 43.59
N GLU A 614 18.57 11.47 43.45
CA GLU A 614 17.67 11.85 44.56
C GLU A 614 17.55 10.74 45.61
N ARG A 615 17.35 9.48 45.17
CA ARG A 615 17.35 8.29 46.03
C ARG A 615 18.67 8.11 46.75
N SER A 616 19.80 8.29 46.06
CA SER A 616 21.14 8.18 46.65
C SER A 616 21.39 9.27 47.69
N ALA A 617 20.91 10.50 47.45
CA ALA A 617 20.96 11.58 48.44
C ALA A 617 20.10 11.29 49.68
N GLN A 618 18.89 10.75 49.51
CA GLN A 618 18.04 10.32 50.62
C GLN A 618 18.69 9.21 51.46
N ILE A 619 19.27 8.18 50.82
CA ILE A 619 20.00 7.10 51.50
C ILE A 619 21.19 7.67 52.29
N LYS A 620 21.93 8.63 51.72
CA LYS A 620 23.05 9.29 52.41
C LYS A 620 22.61 10.08 53.65
N ILE A 621 21.50 10.82 53.57
CA ILE A 621 20.92 11.53 54.73
C ILE A 621 20.51 10.52 55.82
N PHE A 622 19.85 9.42 55.44
CA PHE A 622 19.44 8.38 56.38
C PHE A 622 20.64 7.68 57.05
N GLN A 623 21.73 7.45 56.31
CA GLN A 623 22.99 6.96 56.88
C GLN A 623 23.57 7.96 57.90
N GLU A 624 23.65 9.24 57.55
CA GLU A 624 24.12 10.29 58.47
C GLU A 624 23.24 10.45 59.72
N GLU A 625 21.94 10.16 59.66
CA GLU A 625 21.05 10.12 60.83
C GLU A 625 21.24 8.84 61.66
N CYS A 626 21.40 7.69 61.01
CA CYS A 626 21.69 6.43 61.70
C CYS A 626 23.03 6.48 62.47
N ASP A 627 24.07 7.07 61.88
CA ASP A 627 25.37 7.24 62.53
C ASP A 627 25.29 8.22 63.71
N LYS A 628 24.54 9.34 63.59
CA LYS A 628 24.29 10.26 64.71
C LYS A 628 23.59 9.56 65.88
N LEU A 629 22.54 8.78 65.59
CA LEU A 629 21.80 8.04 66.61
C LEU A 629 22.64 6.92 67.25
N LYS A 630 23.47 6.25 66.45
CA LYS A 630 24.44 5.26 66.94
C LYS A 630 25.46 5.88 67.89
N ASN A 631 26.01 7.04 67.55
CA ASN A 631 26.91 7.79 68.43
C ASN A 631 26.22 8.23 69.73
N GLN A 632 24.96 8.72 69.67
CA GLN A 632 24.17 9.05 70.87
C GLN A 632 23.89 7.82 71.75
N ILE A 633 23.65 6.65 71.15
CA ILE A 633 23.51 5.38 71.88
C ILE A 633 24.85 4.99 72.52
N GLU A 634 25.99 5.22 71.85
CA GLU A 634 27.32 4.95 72.42
C GLU A 634 27.66 5.90 73.58
N GLU A 635 27.38 7.20 73.45
CA GLU A 635 27.44 8.18 74.55
C GLU A 635 26.58 7.76 75.74
N LEU A 636 25.32 7.35 75.51
CA LEU A 636 24.43 6.82 76.54
C LEU A 636 24.96 5.54 77.21
N ASN A 637 25.57 4.63 76.46
CA ASN A 637 26.20 3.42 77.03
C ASN A 637 27.44 3.78 77.87
N ASN A 638 28.27 4.72 77.41
CA ASN A 638 29.45 5.18 78.13
C ASN A 638 29.05 5.86 79.46
N ILE A 639 28.06 6.76 79.41
CA ILE A 639 27.48 7.41 80.59
C ILE A 639 26.88 6.38 81.57
N LEU A 640 26.13 5.40 81.06
CA LEU A 640 25.53 4.34 81.89
C LEU A 640 26.59 3.41 82.50
N THR A 641 27.73 3.21 81.82
CA THR A 641 28.87 2.46 82.34
C THR A 641 29.57 3.23 83.46
N THR A 642 29.87 4.53 83.27
CA THR A 642 30.43 5.35 84.35
C THR A 642 29.50 5.48 85.55
N PHE A 643 28.17 5.53 85.33
CA PHE A 643 27.19 5.48 86.42
C PHE A 643 27.14 4.13 87.17
N ALA A 644 27.58 3.03 86.55
CA ALA A 644 27.65 1.72 87.19
C ALA A 644 28.92 1.54 88.03
N ASP A 645 30.03 2.16 87.62
CA ASP A 645 31.31 2.15 88.34
C ASP A 645 31.31 3.10 89.57
N ASP A 646 30.42 4.10 89.60
CA ASP A 646 30.43 5.17 90.61
C ASP A 646 29.82 4.74 91.95
N LYS A 647 30.69 4.57 92.96
CA LYS A 647 30.37 3.84 94.19
C LYS A 647 29.35 4.53 95.09
N GLU A 648 29.33 5.86 95.11
CA GLU A 648 28.37 6.62 95.93
C GLU A 648 26.94 6.52 95.36
N LEU A 649 26.80 6.51 94.03
CA LEU A 649 25.52 6.33 93.35
C LEU A 649 25.04 4.87 93.40
N SER A 650 25.95 3.90 93.41
CA SER A 650 25.61 2.48 93.61
C SER A 650 24.79 2.24 94.90
N SER A 651 25.09 2.97 95.99
CA SER A 651 24.29 2.98 97.23
C SER A 651 22.88 3.54 97.04
N TYR A 652 22.68 4.55 96.18
CA TYR A 652 21.36 5.16 95.93
C TYR A 652 20.39 4.24 95.16
N PHE A 653 20.89 3.20 94.47
CA PHE A 653 20.09 2.23 93.73
C PHE A 653 19.74 0.96 94.51
N GLN A 654 19.97 0.90 95.82
CA GLN A 654 19.54 -0.21 96.68
C GLN A 654 18.00 -0.28 96.86
N GLU A 655 17.26 0.78 96.50
CA GLU A 655 15.79 0.71 96.43
C GLU A 655 15.33 -0.14 95.22
N GLU A 656 14.64 -1.23 95.52
CA GLU A 656 14.27 -2.29 94.57
C GLU A 656 13.43 -1.80 93.37
N SER A 657 12.72 -0.67 93.52
CA SER A 657 11.99 0.01 92.44
C SER A 657 12.92 0.61 91.40
N LYS A 658 13.90 1.41 91.83
CA LYS A 658 14.86 2.12 90.96
C LYS A 658 15.80 1.16 90.26
N HIS A 659 16.20 0.06 90.90
CA HIS A 659 16.98 -0.99 90.24
C HIS A 659 16.18 -1.66 89.10
N LYS A 660 14.87 -1.86 89.26
CA LYS A 660 13.99 -2.37 88.19
C LYS A 660 13.82 -1.37 87.05
N GLU A 661 13.88 -0.07 87.32
CA GLU A 661 13.88 0.97 86.28
C GLU A 661 15.20 1.02 85.50
N LEU A 662 16.35 0.97 86.19
CA LEU A 662 17.66 0.86 85.54
C LEU A 662 17.76 -0.40 84.66
N GLN A 663 17.28 -1.55 85.15
CA GLN A 663 17.19 -2.77 84.33
C GLN A 663 16.24 -2.64 83.12
N LYS A 664 15.15 -1.86 83.21
CA LYS A 664 14.28 -1.57 82.05
C LYS A 664 15.01 -0.72 81.02
N VAL A 665 15.77 0.30 81.45
CA VAL A 665 16.59 1.15 80.57
C VAL A 665 17.66 0.32 79.85
N ILE A 666 18.40 -0.52 80.59
CA ILE A 666 19.40 -1.43 80.00
C ILE A 666 18.77 -2.40 78.99
N LYS A 667 17.59 -2.96 79.31
CA LYS A 667 16.84 -3.82 78.37
C LYS A 667 16.38 -3.05 77.13
N LEU A 668 15.86 -1.83 77.27
CA LEU A 668 15.49 -0.97 76.15
C LEU A 668 16.68 -0.65 75.25
N ILE A 669 17.83 -0.27 75.81
CA ILE A 669 19.06 -0.01 75.05
C ILE A 669 19.54 -1.29 74.34
N SER A 670 19.48 -2.45 74.99
CA SER A 670 19.84 -3.73 74.38
C SER A 670 18.89 -4.13 73.24
N HIS A 671 17.58 -3.93 73.40
CA HIS A 671 16.60 -4.16 72.33
C HIS A 671 16.79 -3.18 71.16
N LEU A 672 17.08 -1.90 71.43
CA LEU A 672 17.39 -0.91 70.39
C LEU A 672 18.67 -1.28 69.62
N LYS A 673 19.72 -1.73 70.30
CA LYS A 673 20.98 -2.19 69.70
C LYS A 673 20.82 -3.48 68.88
N ASN A 674 19.82 -4.29 69.19
CA ASN A 674 19.51 -5.55 68.47
C ASN A 674 18.45 -5.38 67.36
N ASN A 675 17.89 -4.19 67.14
CA ASN A 675 17.01 -3.94 66.00
C ASN A 675 17.82 -3.95 64.69
N CYS A 676 17.24 -4.51 63.62
CA CYS A 676 17.89 -4.75 62.31
C CYS A 676 18.45 -3.52 61.57
N LEU A 677 18.30 -2.29 62.10
CA LEU A 677 18.90 -1.07 61.59
C LEU A 677 20.36 -0.84 62.05
N PHE A 678 20.81 -1.52 63.12
CA PHE A 678 22.09 -1.20 63.79
C PHE A 678 23.07 -2.40 63.89
N ASP A 679 22.70 -3.56 63.34
CA ASP A 679 23.48 -4.81 63.43
C ASP A 679 24.78 -4.72 62.60
N PRO A 680 25.98 -4.69 63.24
CA PRO A 680 27.26 -4.51 62.54
C PRO A 680 27.64 -5.69 61.64
N ASN A 681 26.92 -6.81 61.71
CA ASN A 681 27.12 -7.97 60.84
C ASN A 681 26.34 -7.87 59.51
N LYS A 682 25.46 -6.87 59.35
CA LYS A 682 24.62 -6.66 58.15
C LYS A 682 25.05 -5.44 57.32
N ASN A 683 26.34 -5.26 57.09
CA ASN A 683 26.91 -4.17 56.27
C ASN A 683 26.48 -4.18 54.77
N ASN A 684 25.61 -5.11 54.35
CA ASN A 684 25.04 -5.21 53.01
C ASN A 684 23.50 -5.35 53.04
N VAL A 685 22.80 -4.46 53.75
CA VAL A 685 21.38 -4.19 53.46
C VAL A 685 21.33 -3.41 52.14
N ASP A 686 21.18 -4.13 51.04
CA ASP A 686 21.24 -3.57 49.68
C ASP A 686 19.94 -2.81 49.36
N PHE A 687 19.89 -1.51 49.71
CA PHE A 687 18.70 -0.63 49.69
C PHE A 687 18.02 -0.42 48.32
N LYS A 688 18.41 -1.15 47.26
CA LYS A 688 17.84 -1.08 45.89
C LYS A 688 16.32 -1.22 45.84
N ASN A 689 15.75 -2.00 46.76
CA ASN A 689 14.30 -2.24 46.85
C ASN A 689 13.58 -1.32 47.85
N PHE A 690 14.24 -0.31 48.44
CA PHE A 690 13.60 0.62 49.36
C PHE A 690 12.76 1.66 48.60
N TYR A 691 11.48 1.73 48.95
CA TYR A 691 10.50 2.70 48.42
C TYR A 691 9.95 3.53 49.59
N PRO A 692 10.41 4.79 49.78
CA PRO A 692 9.87 5.68 50.80
C PRO A 692 8.42 6.05 50.48
N CYS A 693 7.48 5.54 51.28
CA CYS A 693 6.10 6.00 51.28
C CYS A 693 6.00 7.27 52.14
N ASN A 694 5.75 8.43 51.51
CA ASN A 694 5.60 9.73 52.20
C ASN A 694 4.48 9.80 53.26
N CYS A 695 3.63 8.76 53.37
CA CYS A 695 2.52 8.69 54.31
C CYS A 695 2.67 7.55 55.36
N CYS A 696 3.75 6.76 55.32
CA CYS A 696 3.88 5.52 56.09
C CYS A 696 4.94 5.65 57.19
N SER A 697 4.51 5.77 58.45
CA SER A 697 5.40 5.94 59.61
C SER A 697 6.07 4.63 60.07
N GLY A 698 7.03 4.14 59.27
CA GLY A 698 8.14 3.30 59.73
C GLY A 698 7.81 1.87 60.19
N LYS A 699 6.56 1.40 60.12
CA LYS A 699 6.24 -0.01 60.37
C LYS A 699 6.50 -0.86 59.13
N LEU A 700 7.50 -1.73 59.20
CA LEU A 700 7.53 -2.89 58.31
C LEU A 700 6.29 -3.76 58.58
N ILE A 701 5.69 -4.24 57.50
CA ILE A 701 4.78 -5.39 57.56
C ILE A 701 5.68 -6.62 57.41
N GLU A 702 5.72 -7.46 58.44
CA GLU A 702 6.29 -8.79 58.36
C GLU A 702 5.37 -9.68 57.51
N VAL A 703 5.97 -10.54 56.66
CA VAL A 703 5.31 -11.50 55.77
C VAL A 703 5.95 -12.86 55.99
#